data_AF-A0A662J9W3-F1
#
_entry.id   AF-A0A662J9W3-F1
#
_cell.length_a   1.000
_cell.length_b   1.000
_cell.length_c   1.000
_cell.angle_alpha   90.00
_cell.angle_beta   90.00
_cell.angle_gamma   90.00
#
_symmetry.space_group_name_H-M   'P 1'
#
loop_
_entity.id
_entity.type
_entity.pdbx_description
1 polymer ?
#
loop_
_entity_poly.entity_id
_entity_poly.type
_entity_poly.pdbx_seq_one_letter_code
_entity_poly.pdbx_strand_id
1 'polypeptide(L)'
;MVWVKLVFMVGYGAQALVALRKILEEESKLYSFEYLAVPADGAEGVETWIESSDAIFIYAPSLPPSIEEAVKRSKAKLVLSPSEPLAHLSKCPPELLARSHLLYCRGGPANLRSLVRLMLNNVGVEVEEGGVEEVPWHGIWHPVYGHYYDPSLFLSRYPYRDRPLVGVLFYRSHWLYGNLDPVKALVEALEAEGLGAIPVFTYGFRNPGLGSPSAEDSIKAFFMAGGRPLVDLIINLTSFFLLDRDRRSGFHEAPGLDLLRSLNVPVIQAVHSHYRSVEEWLKDPQGLDYLSQVYVVIMPEVDGLAEPIVLAGSRVDDEGVKRYEAFLEHAKYLARRAKRWIQLRRKNPRERKVAIVLINPPCKGLESSVAVGLGLDVPESVVRLLRRLKELGYEVGDKVPESGDALIKEIMERRALSEFRWTSVEDIVKRGGAAAFVDPETYMEWFNELPADVREKMIEDWGHPLDVLEGRVAKELVGMVYQGRFVVPGLILGNVFITPQPKFGCAGPACDGKVCKILHDPTVTPPHQWLAVYRWITRVFKADVVVHFGTHGYLEFRPGKGVGLSPSCWPEISIDDAPHLYVYAVSNPMEGVIAKRRGYAVLIDHLYPPMSTADVLEDLDSIIAQYFHAKQLGDLARAKLLYEELLKKAKENHIKVSSEDPDKAVEEVHRYVSMVRGTQIEKGLHVFGHPPTDKEVLAEYVATAMAYDSHSLPSIRRVLAEFLGLDYEELRAKPETVNRLGLTNAATLDLLHRLAVRTIRRLLEERRAPGEVTPELASKIVVDELGKVLGRG
;
A
#
# COMPACT_ATOMS: atom_id res chain seq x y z
N MET A 1 63.47 -2.04 0.11
CA MET A 1 62.50 -1.69 1.16
C MET A 1 61.17 -2.26 0.70
N VAL A 2 60.65 -3.30 1.36
CA VAL A 2 59.35 -3.87 0.98
C VAL A 2 58.30 -2.95 1.58
N TRP A 3 57.60 -2.21 0.74
CA TRP A 3 56.53 -1.30 1.18
C TRP A 3 55.34 -2.16 1.59
N VAL A 4 54.79 -1.90 2.78
CA VAL A 4 53.57 -2.56 3.25
C VAL A 4 52.43 -2.25 2.29
N LYS A 5 51.62 -3.24 1.93
CA LYS A 5 50.48 -3.08 1.03
C LYS A 5 49.15 -3.26 1.76
N LEU A 6 48.33 -2.21 1.78
CA LEU A 6 46.98 -2.25 2.35
C LEU A 6 45.92 -2.29 1.25
N VAL A 7 44.85 -3.05 1.47
CA VAL A 7 43.67 -3.08 0.59
C VAL A 7 42.42 -2.77 1.38
N PHE A 8 41.58 -1.87 0.86
CA PHE A 8 40.27 -1.53 1.37
C PHE A 8 39.21 -1.74 0.29
N MET A 9 38.25 -2.61 0.57
CA MET A 9 37.10 -2.85 -0.30
C MET A 9 35.83 -2.38 0.41
N VAL A 10 35.20 -1.35 -0.15
CA VAL A 10 34.08 -0.65 0.47
C VAL A 10 32.80 -0.84 -0.34
N GLY A 11 31.81 -1.52 0.23
CA GLY A 11 30.50 -1.75 -0.36
C GLY A 11 29.47 -0.68 0.02
N TYR A 12 28.18 -1.02 -0.09
CA TYR A 12 27.04 -0.15 0.26
C TYR A 12 27.08 1.22 -0.42
N GLY A 13 27.40 1.24 -1.72
CA GLY A 13 27.54 2.48 -2.50
C GLY A 13 28.83 3.27 -2.19
N ALA A 14 29.81 2.64 -1.56
CA ALA A 14 31.17 3.14 -1.33
C ALA A 14 31.24 4.55 -0.70
N GLN A 15 30.28 4.88 0.15
CA GLN A 15 30.08 6.24 0.68
C GLN A 15 31.31 6.81 1.40
N ALA A 16 32.02 5.95 2.16
CA ALA A 16 33.20 6.34 2.91
C ALA A 16 34.48 6.44 2.06
N LEU A 17 34.44 6.00 0.79
CA LEU A 17 35.64 5.74 0.00
C LEU A 17 36.48 6.98 -0.27
N VAL A 18 35.85 8.12 -0.59
CA VAL A 18 36.57 9.38 -0.84
C VAL A 18 37.29 9.85 0.43
N ALA A 19 36.61 9.83 1.57
CA ALA A 19 37.19 10.20 2.84
C ALA A 19 38.35 9.26 3.24
N LEU A 20 38.16 7.96 3.03
CA LEU A 20 39.19 6.94 3.28
C LEU A 20 40.41 7.12 2.38
N ARG A 21 40.23 7.37 1.07
CA ARG A 21 41.33 7.62 0.13
C ARG A 21 42.16 8.83 0.53
N LYS A 22 41.52 9.92 0.94
CA LYS A 22 42.21 11.11 1.44
C LYS A 22 43.08 10.79 2.67
N ILE A 23 42.53 10.02 3.61
CA ILE A 23 43.25 9.60 4.82
C ILE A 23 44.42 8.69 4.47
N LEU A 24 44.21 7.73 3.56
CA LEU A 24 45.26 6.82 3.10
C LEU A 24 46.39 7.58 2.40
N GLU A 25 46.09 8.61 1.60
CA GLU A 25 47.09 9.46 0.96
C GLU A 25 47.92 10.26 1.98
N GLU A 26 47.28 10.79 3.02
CA GLU A 26 47.97 11.51 4.09
C GLU A 26 48.86 10.58 4.92
N GLU A 27 48.34 9.41 5.32
CA GLU A 27 49.06 8.45 6.15
C GLU A 27 50.18 7.73 5.37
N SER A 28 50.02 7.49 4.06
CA SER A 28 51.05 6.84 3.24
C SER A 28 52.33 7.68 3.11
N LYS A 29 52.18 9.01 3.09
CA LYS A 29 53.31 9.96 3.11
C LYS A 29 54.05 9.94 4.44
N LEU A 30 53.37 9.62 5.54
CA LEU A 30 53.95 9.58 6.89
C LEU A 30 54.65 8.25 7.19
N TYR A 31 54.02 7.13 6.82
CA TYR A 31 54.46 5.79 7.22
C TYR A 31 55.01 4.92 6.07
N SER A 32 55.09 5.46 4.85
CA SER A 32 55.69 4.81 3.67
C SER A 32 55.09 3.43 3.36
N PHE A 33 53.80 3.40 3.03
CA PHE A 33 53.08 2.20 2.59
C PHE A 33 52.34 2.44 1.26
N GLU A 34 52.07 1.36 0.54
CA GLU A 34 51.21 1.37 -0.65
C GLU A 34 49.78 0.97 -0.27
N TYR A 35 48.78 1.55 -0.93
CA TYR A 35 47.39 1.21 -0.67
C TYR A 35 46.56 1.09 -1.95
N LEU A 36 45.51 0.28 -1.85
CA LEU A 36 44.43 0.22 -2.81
C LEU A 36 43.10 0.39 -2.07
N ALA A 37 42.30 1.36 -2.46
CA ALA A 37 40.96 1.56 -1.93
C ALA A 37 39.96 1.64 -3.08
N VAL A 38 39.08 0.64 -3.16
CA VAL A 38 38.15 0.43 -4.27
C VAL A 38 36.73 0.15 -3.78
N PRO A 39 35.71 0.47 -4.59
CA PRO A 39 34.37 -0.04 -4.34
C PRO A 39 34.38 -1.57 -4.42
N ALA A 40 33.68 -2.23 -3.50
CA ALA A 40 33.65 -3.70 -3.44
C ALA A 40 33.08 -4.33 -4.72
N ASP A 41 32.03 -3.71 -5.29
CA ASP A 41 31.37 -4.18 -6.51
C ASP A 41 32.20 -3.91 -7.78
N GLY A 42 33.18 -3.01 -7.72
CA GLY A 42 34.06 -2.62 -8.83
C GLY A 42 35.51 -3.05 -8.63
N ALA A 43 35.74 -4.09 -7.81
CA ALA A 43 37.08 -4.55 -7.48
C ALA A 43 37.69 -5.49 -8.54
N GLU A 44 36.93 -5.96 -9.54
CA GLU A 44 37.46 -6.83 -10.61
C GLU A 44 38.67 -6.19 -11.33
N GLY A 45 39.69 -6.98 -11.64
CA GLY A 45 40.93 -6.53 -12.29
C GLY A 45 42.05 -6.12 -11.33
N VAL A 46 41.81 -6.11 -10.01
CA VAL A 46 42.84 -5.84 -8.99
C VAL A 46 43.27 -7.08 -8.19
N GLU A 47 42.96 -8.28 -8.69
CA GLU A 47 43.22 -9.57 -8.02
C GLU A 47 44.70 -9.71 -7.61
N THR A 48 45.61 -9.32 -8.51
CA THR A 48 47.07 -9.37 -8.27
C THR A 48 47.51 -8.46 -7.11
N TRP A 49 46.83 -7.33 -6.93
CA TRP A 49 47.09 -6.42 -5.83
C TRP A 49 46.61 -7.01 -4.50
N ILE A 50 45.42 -7.64 -4.52
CA ILE A 50 44.84 -8.33 -3.36
C ILE A 50 45.73 -9.49 -2.92
N GLU A 51 46.18 -10.32 -3.86
CA GLU A 51 47.02 -11.49 -3.57
C GLU A 51 48.39 -11.12 -2.99
N SER A 52 48.93 -9.96 -3.41
CA SER A 52 50.23 -9.45 -2.94
C SER A 52 50.14 -8.52 -1.72
N SER A 53 48.95 -8.29 -1.16
CA SER A 53 48.75 -7.38 -0.03
C SER A 53 49.17 -7.97 1.33
N ASP A 54 49.54 -7.09 2.26
CA ASP A 54 49.90 -7.45 3.65
C ASP A 54 48.70 -7.42 4.60
N ALA A 55 47.75 -6.50 4.36
CA ALA A 55 46.48 -6.46 5.09
C ALA A 55 45.30 -6.03 4.20
N ILE A 56 44.14 -6.62 4.48
CA ILE A 56 42.90 -6.39 3.72
C ILE A 56 41.78 -6.01 4.69
N PHE A 57 41.03 -4.96 4.38
CA PHE A 57 39.78 -4.59 5.03
C PHE A 57 38.61 -4.67 4.05
N ILE A 58 37.53 -5.32 4.46
CA ILE A 58 36.37 -5.62 3.63
C ILE A 58 35.09 -5.25 4.38
N TYR A 59 34.35 -4.25 3.90
CA TYR A 59 33.03 -3.93 4.43
C TYR A 59 32.02 -3.89 3.28
N ALA A 60 31.38 -5.03 3.00
CA ALA A 60 30.50 -5.20 1.85
C ALA A 60 29.48 -6.34 2.08
N PRO A 61 28.31 -6.31 1.42
CA PRO A 61 27.34 -7.39 1.48
C PRO A 61 27.80 -8.64 0.70
N SER A 62 28.63 -8.45 -0.32
CA SER A 62 29.15 -9.49 -1.21
C SER A 62 30.41 -9.00 -1.92
N LEU A 63 31.14 -9.92 -2.54
CA LEU A 63 32.25 -9.64 -3.44
C LEU A 63 32.06 -10.39 -4.77
N PRO A 64 32.63 -9.90 -5.89
CA PRO A 64 32.74 -10.70 -7.10
C PRO A 64 33.47 -12.02 -6.81
N PRO A 65 33.09 -13.15 -7.44
CA PRO A 65 33.71 -14.45 -7.17
C PRO A 65 35.22 -14.48 -7.37
N SER A 66 35.75 -13.78 -8.39
CA SER A 66 37.21 -13.70 -8.63
C SER A 66 37.95 -13.02 -7.47
N ILE A 67 37.32 -11.99 -6.90
CA ILE A 67 37.85 -11.18 -5.81
C ILE A 67 37.80 -11.94 -4.50
N GLU A 68 36.70 -12.64 -4.21
CA GLU A 68 36.63 -13.51 -3.03
C GLU A 68 37.71 -14.60 -3.07
N GLU A 69 37.93 -15.24 -4.22
CA GLU A 69 39.00 -16.23 -4.39
C GLU A 69 40.40 -15.60 -4.28
N ALA A 70 40.62 -14.39 -4.79
CA ALA A 70 41.86 -13.65 -4.60
C ALA A 70 42.15 -13.37 -3.11
N VAL A 71 41.13 -13.00 -2.32
CA VAL A 71 41.26 -12.82 -0.86
C VAL A 71 41.64 -14.14 -0.17
N LYS A 72 41.02 -15.27 -0.57
CA LYS A 72 41.36 -16.60 -0.02
C LYS A 72 42.80 -16.99 -0.34
N ARG A 73 43.26 -16.76 -1.58
CA ARG A 73 44.65 -17.03 -2.03
C ARG A 73 45.68 -16.06 -1.47
N SER A 74 45.25 -14.87 -1.04
CA SER A 74 46.14 -13.85 -0.51
C SER A 74 46.93 -14.33 0.71
N LYS A 75 48.22 -13.96 0.73
CA LYS A 75 49.14 -14.21 1.84
C LYS A 75 49.12 -13.09 2.90
N ALA A 76 48.14 -12.19 2.83
CA ALA A 76 47.95 -11.13 3.81
C ALA A 76 47.97 -11.68 5.24
N LYS A 77 48.76 -11.03 6.10
CA LYS A 77 48.90 -11.37 7.52
C LYS A 77 47.62 -11.05 8.31
N LEU A 78 46.85 -10.09 7.82
CA LEU A 78 45.64 -9.59 8.45
C LEU A 78 44.51 -9.46 7.43
N VAL A 79 43.35 -10.05 7.71
CA VAL A 79 42.12 -9.79 6.95
C VAL A 79 41.00 -9.43 7.92
N LEU A 80 40.47 -8.22 7.79
CA LEU A 80 39.38 -7.67 8.59
C LEU A 80 38.13 -7.61 7.71
N SER A 81 37.23 -8.59 7.84
CA SER A 81 35.98 -8.65 7.10
C SER A 81 34.78 -8.66 8.05
N PRO A 82 34.44 -7.51 8.67
CA PRO A 82 33.43 -7.45 9.72
C PRO A 82 31.97 -7.61 9.25
N SER A 83 31.70 -7.60 7.95
CA SER A 83 30.35 -7.83 7.42
C SER A 83 29.94 -9.30 7.56
N GLU A 84 28.78 -9.57 8.17
CA GLU A 84 28.30 -10.94 8.46
C GLU A 84 28.39 -11.92 7.27
N PRO A 85 27.99 -11.57 6.03
CA PRO A 85 28.05 -12.49 4.89
C PRO A 85 29.48 -12.87 4.45
N LEU A 86 30.47 -12.06 4.81
CA LEU A 86 31.88 -12.22 4.41
C LEU A 86 32.79 -12.46 5.62
N ALA A 87 32.20 -12.73 6.80
CA ALA A 87 32.95 -12.90 8.04
C ALA A 87 33.94 -14.08 7.97
N HIS A 88 33.63 -15.11 7.17
CA HIS A 88 34.48 -16.28 6.93
C HIS A 88 35.83 -15.95 6.28
N LEU A 89 35.97 -14.77 5.67
CA LEU A 89 37.23 -14.32 5.07
C LEU A 89 38.19 -13.71 6.11
N SER A 90 37.72 -13.44 7.33
CA SER A 90 38.54 -12.78 8.36
C SER A 90 39.71 -13.66 8.82
N LYS A 91 40.90 -13.07 8.88
CA LYS A 91 42.15 -13.66 9.40
C LYS A 91 42.69 -12.76 10.52
N CYS A 92 42.03 -12.76 11.67
CA CYS A 92 42.37 -11.93 12.83
C CYS A 92 41.72 -12.44 14.13
N PRO A 93 42.19 -12.00 15.31
CA PRO A 93 41.48 -12.21 16.58
C PRO A 93 40.10 -11.52 16.59
N PRO A 94 39.09 -12.09 17.27
CA PRO A 94 37.74 -11.51 17.36
C PRO A 94 37.71 -10.07 17.88
N GLU A 95 38.57 -9.74 18.83
CA GLU A 95 38.67 -8.40 19.43
C GLU A 95 39.10 -7.36 18.40
N LEU A 96 40.03 -7.74 17.52
CA LEU A 96 40.53 -6.88 16.45
C LEU A 96 39.47 -6.68 15.37
N LEU A 97 38.73 -7.75 15.02
CA LEU A 97 37.60 -7.65 14.09
C LEU A 97 36.51 -6.73 14.64
N ALA A 98 36.12 -6.91 15.90
CA ALA A 98 35.12 -6.08 16.57
C ALA A 98 35.55 -4.61 16.65
N ARG A 99 36.82 -4.34 16.97
CA ARG A 99 37.36 -2.97 17.00
C ARG A 99 37.38 -2.33 15.61
N SER A 100 37.77 -3.08 14.58
CA SER A 100 37.74 -2.58 13.19
C SER A 100 36.32 -2.25 12.72
N HIS A 101 35.35 -3.10 13.08
CA HIS A 101 33.94 -2.88 12.80
C HIS A 101 33.44 -1.61 13.50
N LEU A 102 33.79 -1.44 14.78
CA LEU A 102 33.42 -0.27 15.57
C LEU A 102 33.99 1.01 14.96
N LEU A 103 35.28 1.06 14.64
CA LEU A 103 35.92 2.23 14.03
C LEU A 103 35.27 2.59 12.68
N TYR A 104 35.06 1.60 11.82
CA TYR A 104 34.45 1.83 10.52
C TYR A 104 32.99 2.31 10.63
N CYS A 105 32.17 1.64 11.45
CA CYS A 105 30.75 1.96 11.59
C CYS A 105 30.48 3.25 12.38
N ARG A 106 31.31 3.58 13.38
CA ARG A 106 31.32 4.92 13.98
C ARG A 106 31.62 5.95 12.90
N GLY A 107 32.61 5.67 12.04
CA GLY A 107 32.91 6.45 10.86
C GLY A 107 33.46 7.84 11.19
N GLY A 108 33.56 8.70 10.17
CA GLY A 108 34.19 10.01 10.30
C GLY A 108 35.73 9.94 10.19
N PRO A 109 36.41 11.06 9.88
CA PRO A 109 37.81 11.02 9.47
C PRO A 109 38.77 10.47 10.54
N ALA A 110 38.55 10.77 11.82
CA ALA A 110 39.42 10.32 12.90
C ALA A 110 39.34 8.81 13.14
N ASN A 111 38.12 8.24 13.11
CA ASN A 111 37.94 6.79 13.26
C ASN A 111 38.47 6.02 12.04
N LEU A 112 38.26 6.53 10.83
CA LEU A 112 38.83 5.92 9.61
C LEU A 112 40.36 5.97 9.63
N ARG A 113 40.98 7.06 10.11
CA ARG A 113 42.43 7.12 10.33
C ARG A 113 42.89 6.11 11.36
N SER A 114 42.17 6.00 12.48
CA SER A 114 42.47 5.01 13.52
C SER A 114 42.35 3.58 12.99
N LEU A 115 41.43 3.29 12.07
CA LEU A 115 41.34 2.01 11.38
C LEU A 115 42.57 1.73 10.51
N VAL A 116 43.04 2.71 9.73
CA VAL A 116 44.26 2.56 8.92
C VAL A 116 45.47 2.28 9.83
N ARG A 117 45.62 3.04 10.92
CA ARG A 117 46.72 2.86 11.88
C ARG A 117 46.65 1.52 12.61
N LEU A 118 45.45 1.06 12.97
CA LEU A 118 45.22 -0.28 13.53
C LEU A 118 45.73 -1.36 12.59
N MET A 119 45.45 -1.25 11.29
CA MET A 119 45.93 -2.22 10.31
C MET A 119 47.46 -2.18 10.16
N LEU A 120 48.05 -0.99 10.08
CA LEU A 120 49.50 -0.79 9.97
C LEU A 120 50.27 -1.39 11.16
N ASN A 121 49.80 -1.13 12.38
CA ASN A 121 50.41 -1.67 13.59
C ASN A 121 50.40 -3.21 13.60
N ASN A 122 49.27 -3.81 13.17
CA ASN A 122 49.12 -5.27 13.11
C ASN A 122 49.89 -5.95 11.97
N VAL A 123 50.50 -5.20 11.05
CA VAL A 123 51.44 -5.74 10.04
C VAL A 123 52.90 -5.39 10.32
N GLY A 124 53.19 -4.74 11.44
CA GLY A 124 54.54 -4.47 11.94
C GLY A 124 55.08 -3.07 11.66
N VAL A 125 54.22 -2.10 11.35
CA VAL A 125 54.61 -0.68 11.24
C VAL A 125 54.36 0.01 12.57
N GLU A 126 55.40 0.58 13.18
CA GLU A 126 55.26 1.31 14.44
C GLU A 126 54.48 2.62 14.22
N VAL A 127 53.21 2.60 14.62
CA VAL A 127 52.31 3.76 14.56
C VAL A 127 51.44 3.82 15.80
N GLU A 128 51.22 5.02 16.33
CA GLU A 128 50.33 5.23 17.45
C GLU A 128 48.87 5.06 17.00
N GLU A 129 48.23 4.00 17.50
CA GLU A 129 46.81 3.76 17.25
C GLU A 129 45.95 4.84 17.91
N GLY A 130 45.04 5.43 17.14
CA GLY A 130 44.02 6.32 17.68
C GLY A 130 42.93 5.56 18.44
N GLY A 131 42.25 6.29 19.33
CA GLY A 131 41.05 5.83 20.01
C GLY A 131 39.80 5.86 19.13
N VAL A 132 38.67 5.44 19.69
CA VAL A 132 37.35 5.62 19.05
C VAL A 132 36.85 7.02 19.39
N GLU A 133 36.68 7.86 18.39
CA GLU A 133 36.04 9.17 18.53
C GLU A 133 34.52 9.03 18.40
N GLU A 134 33.79 9.66 19.30
CA GLU A 134 32.33 9.66 19.26
C GLU A 134 31.82 10.57 18.14
N VAL A 135 31.07 9.98 17.20
CA VAL A 135 30.42 10.72 16.11
C VAL A 135 28.91 10.53 16.26
N PRO A 136 28.12 11.61 16.40
CA PRO A 136 26.69 11.55 16.69
C PRO A 136 25.92 10.62 15.75
N TRP A 137 25.01 9.82 16.32
CA TRP A 137 24.21 8.85 15.57
C TRP A 137 22.98 9.44 14.90
N HIS A 138 22.46 10.51 15.47
CA HIS A 138 21.33 11.25 14.98
C HIS A 138 21.46 12.71 15.37
N GLY A 139 20.75 13.57 14.66
CA GLY A 139 20.83 15.00 14.86
C GLY A 139 20.13 15.73 13.74
N ILE A 140 19.91 17.02 13.94
CA ILE A 140 19.40 17.92 12.92
C ILE A 140 20.59 18.40 12.09
N TRP A 141 20.48 18.36 10.77
CA TRP A 141 21.42 19.01 9.85
C TRP A 141 20.67 19.89 8.86
N HIS A 142 20.87 21.20 8.94
CA HIS A 142 20.29 22.17 8.02
C HIS A 142 21.36 22.73 7.07
N PRO A 143 21.08 22.89 5.76
CA PRO A 143 22.07 23.41 4.79
C PRO A 143 22.66 24.77 5.17
N VAL A 144 21.84 25.66 5.74
CA VAL A 144 22.25 27.01 6.17
C VAL A 144 22.72 27.08 7.64
N TYR A 145 22.05 26.37 8.55
CA TYR A 145 22.25 26.56 10.00
C TYR A 145 23.21 25.55 10.63
N GLY A 146 23.69 24.57 9.88
CA GLY A 146 24.61 23.56 10.37
C GLY A 146 23.91 22.44 11.16
N HIS A 147 24.61 21.87 12.14
CA HIS A 147 24.16 20.71 12.88
C HIS A 147 23.73 21.04 14.32
N TYR A 148 22.71 20.35 14.82
CA TYR A 148 22.20 20.47 16.18
C TYR A 148 21.82 19.09 16.73
N TYR A 149 22.01 18.90 18.04
CA TYR A 149 21.67 17.65 18.75
C TYR A 149 20.52 17.83 19.74
N ASP A 150 19.99 19.05 19.84
CA ASP A 150 18.82 19.41 20.62
C ASP A 150 17.87 20.21 19.70
N PRO A 151 16.62 19.74 19.48
CA PRO A 151 15.65 20.45 18.65
C PRO A 151 15.34 21.86 19.18
N SER A 152 15.40 22.09 20.49
CA SER A 152 15.11 23.39 21.10
C SER A 152 16.17 24.43 20.71
N LEU A 153 17.44 24.03 20.68
CA LEU A 153 18.54 24.89 20.25
C LEU A 153 18.43 25.23 18.76
N PHE A 154 18.09 24.25 17.92
CA PHE A 154 17.84 24.49 16.50
C PHE A 154 16.70 25.51 16.31
N LEU A 155 15.54 25.26 16.93
CA LEU A 155 14.37 26.13 16.81
C LEU A 155 14.64 27.54 17.33
N SER A 156 15.47 27.71 18.35
CA SER A 156 15.83 29.06 18.85
C SER A 156 16.50 29.93 17.79
N ARG A 157 17.22 29.32 16.84
CA ARG A 157 17.95 30.00 15.76
C ARG A 157 17.26 29.91 14.40
N TYR A 158 16.30 29.01 14.25
CA TYR A 158 15.60 28.77 13.00
C TYR A 158 14.49 29.82 12.76
N PRO A 159 14.58 30.67 11.72
CA PRO A 159 13.62 31.76 11.51
C PRO A 159 12.23 31.27 11.13
N TYR A 160 12.11 30.04 10.65
CA TYR A 160 10.85 29.45 10.20
C TYR A 160 10.19 28.56 11.26
N ARG A 161 10.64 28.62 12.52
CA ARG A 161 10.10 27.83 13.64
C ARG A 161 8.60 28.01 13.89
N ASP A 162 8.06 29.19 13.56
CA ASP A 162 6.65 29.55 13.80
C ASP A 162 5.74 29.16 12.63
N ARG A 163 6.32 28.66 11.52
CA ARG A 163 5.59 28.07 10.40
C ARG A 163 5.19 26.62 10.74
N PRO A 164 4.27 25.98 9.98
CA PRO A 164 4.08 24.55 10.11
C PRO A 164 5.38 23.79 9.83
N LEU A 165 5.70 22.83 10.68
CA LEU A 165 7.00 22.16 10.70
C LEU A 165 6.91 20.78 10.04
N VAL A 166 7.83 20.49 9.13
CA VAL A 166 7.96 19.20 8.45
C VAL A 166 9.24 18.53 8.90
N GLY A 167 9.11 17.33 9.48
CA GLY A 167 10.26 16.48 9.78
C GLY A 167 10.78 15.82 8.50
N VAL A 168 12.08 15.89 8.25
CA VAL A 168 12.70 15.22 7.09
C VAL A 168 13.69 14.19 7.63
N LEU A 169 13.40 12.90 7.49
CA LEU A 169 14.25 11.83 8.01
C LEU A 169 15.14 11.25 6.91
N PHE A 170 16.45 11.17 7.13
CA PHE A 170 17.40 10.65 6.14
C PHE A 170 18.59 9.93 6.78
N TYR A 171 19.40 9.22 5.99
CA TYR A 171 20.52 8.43 6.52
C TYR A 171 21.69 9.28 7.03
N ARG A 172 22.23 8.89 8.18
CA ARG A 172 23.46 9.43 8.76
C ARG A 172 24.66 9.35 7.82
N SER A 173 24.78 8.27 7.04
CA SER A 173 25.85 8.11 6.06
C SER A 173 25.84 9.23 5.01
N HIS A 174 24.65 9.69 4.60
CA HIS A 174 24.51 10.78 3.65
C HIS A 174 25.02 12.10 4.24
N TRP A 175 24.71 12.37 5.52
CA TRP A 175 25.29 13.51 6.25
C TRP A 175 26.81 13.40 6.39
N LEU A 176 27.29 12.25 6.86
CA LEU A 176 28.70 12.03 7.18
C LEU A 176 29.62 12.13 5.95
N TYR A 177 29.13 11.71 4.79
CA TYR A 177 29.91 11.65 3.55
C TYR A 177 29.42 12.61 2.45
N GLY A 178 28.54 13.56 2.79
CA GLY A 178 28.19 14.69 1.93
C GLY A 178 27.21 14.39 0.79
N ASN A 179 26.47 13.27 0.83
CA ASN A 179 25.42 12.94 -0.14
C ASN A 179 24.08 13.60 0.22
N LEU A 180 24.09 14.93 0.27
CA LEU A 180 23.02 15.73 0.86
C LEU A 180 22.13 16.44 -0.17
N ASP A 181 22.38 16.27 -1.46
CA ASP A 181 21.69 17.04 -2.50
C ASP A 181 20.16 16.83 -2.52
N PRO A 182 19.61 15.60 -2.38
CA PRO A 182 18.17 15.41 -2.21
C PRO A 182 17.59 16.10 -0.98
N VAL A 183 18.33 16.10 0.13
CA VAL A 183 17.90 16.73 1.39
C VAL A 183 17.88 18.25 1.25
N LYS A 184 18.90 18.84 0.63
CA LYS A 184 18.98 20.29 0.34
C LYS A 184 17.79 20.72 -0.52
N ALA A 185 17.57 20.04 -1.64
CA ALA A 185 16.50 20.37 -2.57
C ALA A 185 15.12 20.30 -1.89
N LEU A 186 14.89 19.31 -1.04
CA LEU A 186 13.63 19.18 -0.30
C LEU A 186 13.47 20.26 0.76
N VAL A 187 14.52 20.58 1.54
CA VAL A 187 14.48 21.66 2.55
C VAL A 187 14.17 22.99 1.88
N GLU A 188 14.87 23.33 0.80
CA GLU A 188 14.64 24.57 0.04
C GLU A 188 13.22 24.64 -0.52
N ALA A 189 12.70 23.53 -1.06
CA ALA A 189 11.33 23.46 -1.56
C ALA A 189 10.28 23.65 -0.47
N LEU A 190 10.46 23.04 0.72
CA LEU A 190 9.58 23.20 1.87
C LEU A 190 9.56 24.65 2.36
N GLU A 191 10.72 25.27 2.50
CA GLU A 191 10.84 26.66 2.96
C GLU A 191 10.23 27.65 1.96
N ALA A 192 10.39 27.41 0.66
CA ALA A 192 9.78 28.19 -0.41
C ALA A 192 8.25 28.08 -0.41
N GLU A 193 7.69 26.93 -0.02
CA GLU A 193 6.24 26.73 0.13
C GLU A 193 5.66 27.33 1.42
N GLY A 194 6.49 27.98 2.24
CA GLY A 194 6.05 28.61 3.49
C GLY A 194 5.93 27.61 4.65
N LEU A 195 6.65 26.49 4.60
CA LEU A 195 6.80 25.55 5.70
C LEU A 195 8.16 25.78 6.39
N GLY A 196 8.35 25.20 7.58
CA GLY A 196 9.65 25.05 8.20
C GLY A 196 10.10 23.59 8.11
N ALA A 197 11.40 23.34 7.97
CA ALA A 197 11.96 22.00 7.83
C ALA A 197 12.85 21.64 9.03
N ILE A 198 12.66 20.43 9.56
CA ILE A 198 13.52 19.81 10.58
C ILE A 198 14.18 18.57 9.97
N PRO A 199 15.28 18.74 9.21
CA PRO A 199 16.04 17.64 8.63
C PRO A 199 16.86 16.89 9.68
N VAL A 200 16.46 15.66 9.99
CA VAL A 200 17.07 14.77 10.97
C VAL A 200 17.78 13.63 10.25
N PHE A 201 19.09 13.51 10.47
CA PHE A 201 19.81 12.31 10.07
C PHE A 201 19.66 11.23 11.15
N THR A 202 19.60 9.97 10.73
CA THR A 202 19.51 8.80 11.62
C THR A 202 20.30 7.62 11.07
N TYR A 203 20.76 6.73 11.96
CA TYR A 203 21.30 5.45 11.54
C TYR A 203 20.19 4.50 11.02
N GLY A 204 18.95 4.69 11.49
CA GLY A 204 17.74 4.02 11.00
C GLY A 204 17.37 2.74 11.75
N PHE A 205 18.34 2.00 12.28
CA PHE A 205 18.08 0.73 12.98
C PHE A 205 18.88 0.59 14.27
N ARG A 206 18.30 -0.12 15.25
CA ARG A 206 19.01 -0.39 16.51
C ARG A 206 20.12 -1.42 16.27
N ASN A 207 21.34 -1.08 16.67
CA ASN A 207 22.45 -2.02 16.75
C ASN A 207 23.02 -2.00 18.18
N PRO A 208 22.71 -3.02 19.01
CA PRO A 208 23.20 -3.10 20.39
C PRO A 208 24.73 -3.08 20.50
N GLY A 209 25.45 -3.68 19.55
CA GLY A 209 26.91 -3.70 19.54
C GLY A 209 27.55 -2.35 19.24
N LEU A 210 26.82 -1.45 18.57
CA LEU A 210 27.25 -0.08 18.28
C LEU A 210 26.60 0.95 19.23
N GLY A 211 25.61 0.56 20.02
CA GLY A 211 24.78 1.47 20.81
C GLY A 211 24.03 2.49 19.94
N SER A 212 23.66 2.14 18.70
CA SER A 212 23.00 3.07 17.79
C SER A 212 21.49 3.16 18.08
N PRO A 213 20.89 4.37 18.02
CA PRO A 213 19.45 4.57 18.09
C PRO A 213 18.77 4.06 16.82
N SER A 214 17.50 3.66 16.94
CA SER A 214 16.67 3.37 15.77
C SER A 214 16.03 4.64 15.18
N ALA A 215 15.32 4.48 14.06
CA ALA A 215 14.49 5.53 13.51
C ALA A 215 13.45 6.02 14.52
N GLU A 216 12.81 5.10 15.27
CA GLU A 216 11.85 5.43 16.32
C GLU A 216 12.44 6.31 17.43
N ASP A 217 13.65 5.98 17.90
CA ASP A 217 14.35 6.80 18.90
C ASP A 217 14.64 8.21 18.37
N SER A 218 14.98 8.30 17.08
CA SER A 218 15.25 9.58 16.41
C SER A 218 13.97 10.41 16.24
N ILE A 219 12.85 9.78 15.89
CA ILE A 219 11.54 10.43 15.83
C ILE A 219 11.15 10.95 17.22
N LYS A 220 11.28 10.14 18.27
CA LYS A 220 11.00 10.55 19.65
C LYS A 220 11.86 11.74 20.09
N ALA A 221 13.15 11.72 19.75
CA ALA A 221 14.10 12.75 20.19
C ALA A 221 13.92 14.09 19.46
N PHE A 222 13.60 14.07 18.16
CA PHE A 222 13.63 15.28 17.33
C PHE A 222 12.29 15.74 16.78
N PHE A 223 11.28 14.87 16.74
CA PHE A 223 9.94 15.20 16.23
C PHE A 223 8.86 15.21 17.31
N MET A 224 9.22 14.97 18.57
CA MET A 224 8.32 15.09 19.71
C MET A 224 8.89 16.03 20.77
N ALA A 225 8.01 16.77 21.44
CA ALA A 225 8.35 17.61 22.59
C ALA A 225 7.23 17.49 23.64
N GLY A 226 7.60 17.14 24.88
CA GLY A 226 6.62 17.01 25.97
C GLY A 226 5.48 16.01 25.70
N GLY A 227 5.77 14.92 24.97
CA GLY A 227 4.78 13.90 24.59
C GLY A 227 3.82 14.33 23.47
N ARG A 228 4.05 15.47 22.82
CA ARG A 228 3.27 15.95 21.68
C ARG A 228 4.13 16.03 20.42
N PRO A 229 3.54 15.88 19.22
CA PRO A 229 4.26 16.08 17.98
C PRO A 229 4.76 17.53 17.87
N LEU A 230 6.05 17.69 17.58
CA LEU A 230 6.67 18.97 17.23
C LEU A 230 6.42 19.34 15.77
N VAL A 231 6.25 18.32 14.91
CA VAL A 231 6.03 18.45 13.47
C VAL A 231 4.57 18.21 13.10
N ASP A 232 4.13 18.80 12.00
CA ASP A 232 2.79 18.60 11.44
C ASP A 232 2.73 17.43 10.43
N LEU A 233 3.89 17.04 9.87
CA LEU A 233 4.06 15.99 8.85
C LEU A 233 5.51 15.48 8.83
N ILE A 234 5.74 14.22 8.44
CA ILE A 234 7.08 13.68 8.19
C ILE A 234 7.24 13.30 6.71
N ILE A 235 8.40 13.65 6.13
CA ILE A 235 8.87 13.11 4.85
C ILE A 235 10.05 12.19 5.14
N ASN A 236 9.89 10.90 4.85
CA ASN A 236 10.90 9.88 5.08
C ASN A 236 11.70 9.60 3.80
N LEU A 237 13.02 9.70 3.87
CA LEU A 237 13.96 9.37 2.79
C LEU A 237 14.77 8.11 3.11
N THR A 238 14.53 7.47 4.25
CA THR A 238 15.20 6.20 4.58
C THR A 238 14.58 5.05 3.79
N SER A 239 15.35 3.98 3.66
CA SER A 239 14.92 2.70 3.11
C SER A 239 14.55 1.72 4.22
N PHE A 240 13.93 0.60 3.84
CA PHE A 240 13.40 -0.47 4.68
C PHE A 240 12.20 -0.05 5.55
N PHE A 241 11.86 -0.85 6.55
CA PHE A 241 10.85 -0.52 7.55
C PHE A 241 11.25 0.73 8.33
N LEU A 242 10.28 1.59 8.64
CA LEU A 242 10.46 2.72 9.55
C LEU A 242 10.47 2.24 11.01
N LEU A 243 9.67 1.22 11.32
CA LEU A 243 9.51 0.69 12.67
C LEU A 243 10.48 -0.47 12.93
N ASP A 244 10.99 -0.56 14.16
CA ASP A 244 11.84 -1.67 14.59
C ASP A 244 11.00 -2.95 14.69
N ARG A 245 11.50 -4.04 14.09
CA ARG A 245 10.84 -5.34 14.09
C ARG A 245 11.84 -6.45 14.37
N ASP A 246 11.40 -7.49 15.07
CA ASP A 246 12.17 -8.73 15.13
C ASP A 246 12.18 -9.37 13.74
N ARG A 247 13.34 -9.79 13.24
CA ARG A 247 13.47 -10.50 11.95
C ARG A 247 12.57 -11.75 11.88
N ARG A 248 12.19 -12.33 13.02
CA ARG A 248 11.25 -13.47 13.12
C ARG A 248 9.78 -13.08 13.04
N SER A 249 9.44 -11.80 13.23
CA SER A 249 8.06 -11.30 13.31
C SER A 249 7.40 -11.04 11.95
N GLY A 250 8.11 -11.25 10.84
CA GLY A 250 7.53 -11.14 9.48
C GLY A 250 6.75 -9.84 9.28
N PHE A 251 5.48 -9.97 8.87
CA PHE A 251 4.57 -8.84 8.62
C PHE A 251 3.59 -8.54 9.79
N HIS A 252 3.84 -9.02 11.02
CA HIS A 252 3.00 -8.74 12.22
C HIS A 252 3.11 -7.30 12.75
N GLU A 253 2.07 -6.78 13.41
CA GLU A 253 2.04 -5.41 13.97
C GLU A 253 3.30 -5.11 14.79
N ALA A 254 4.01 -4.03 14.41
CA ALA A 254 5.25 -3.64 15.07
C ALA A 254 4.96 -2.92 16.39
N PRO A 255 5.74 -3.14 17.47
CA PRO A 255 5.58 -2.42 18.74
C PRO A 255 5.65 -0.89 18.59
N GLY A 256 6.39 -0.41 17.58
CA GLY A 256 6.51 1.00 17.24
C GLY A 256 5.23 1.67 16.74
N LEU A 257 4.13 0.94 16.52
CA LEU A 257 2.89 1.55 16.04
C LEU A 257 2.31 2.56 17.04
N ASP A 258 2.50 2.34 18.34
CA ASP A 258 2.05 3.29 19.37
C ASP A 258 2.78 4.64 19.28
N LEU A 259 4.04 4.63 18.81
CA LEU A 259 4.75 5.87 18.50
C LEU A 259 4.05 6.62 17.36
N LEU A 260 3.75 5.95 16.25
CA LEU A 260 3.06 6.60 15.12
C LEU A 260 1.66 7.08 15.51
N ARG A 261 0.92 6.33 16.35
CA ARG A 261 -0.36 6.76 16.93
C ARG A 261 -0.21 8.00 17.83
N SER A 262 0.86 8.09 18.61
CA SER A 262 1.12 9.27 19.46
C SER A 262 1.54 10.50 18.66
N LEU A 263 2.30 10.30 17.59
CA LEU A 263 2.72 11.34 16.66
C LEU A 263 1.51 11.85 15.86
N ASN A 264 0.67 10.93 15.39
CA ASN A 264 -0.58 11.16 14.68
C ASN A 264 -0.45 12.22 13.57
N VAL A 265 0.59 12.11 12.74
CA VAL A 265 0.83 13.00 11.58
C VAL A 265 0.99 12.16 10.30
N PRO A 266 0.69 12.70 9.12
CA PRO A 266 0.97 12.00 7.86
C PRO A 266 2.47 11.74 7.69
N VAL A 267 2.81 10.59 7.11
CA VAL A 267 4.19 10.23 6.75
C VAL A 267 4.25 9.92 5.26
N ILE A 268 4.91 10.81 4.51
CA ILE A 268 5.14 10.66 3.07
C ILE A 268 6.47 9.96 2.85
N GLN A 269 6.49 8.95 1.98
CA GLN A 269 7.70 8.23 1.61
C GLN A 269 8.33 8.86 0.35
N ALA A 270 9.38 9.66 0.53
CA ALA A 270 10.17 10.20 -0.57
C ALA A 270 11.17 9.15 -1.06
N VAL A 271 10.88 8.57 -2.23
CA VAL A 271 11.62 7.41 -2.76
C VAL A 271 12.76 7.83 -3.67
N HIS A 272 13.75 6.97 -3.81
CA HIS A 272 14.86 7.17 -4.74
C HIS A 272 15.19 5.87 -5.47
N SER A 273 15.73 5.98 -6.68
CA SER A 273 16.30 4.81 -7.36
C SER A 273 17.72 4.57 -6.87
N HIS A 274 18.01 3.33 -6.47
CA HIS A 274 19.34 2.89 -6.05
C HIS A 274 20.27 2.54 -7.22
N TYR A 275 19.75 2.45 -8.45
CA TYR A 275 20.51 1.93 -9.59
C TYR A 275 20.35 2.74 -10.88
N ARG A 276 19.50 3.78 -10.88
CA ARG A 276 19.24 4.61 -12.06
C ARG A 276 19.35 6.08 -11.70
N SER A 277 19.94 6.84 -12.61
CA SER A 277 19.91 8.29 -12.62
C SER A 277 18.48 8.81 -12.82
N VAL A 278 18.28 10.11 -12.59
CA VAL A 278 16.98 10.76 -12.85
C VAL A 278 16.60 10.63 -14.32
N GLU A 279 17.57 10.80 -15.23
CA GLU A 279 17.35 10.70 -16.68
C GLU A 279 16.92 9.29 -17.11
N GLU A 280 17.59 8.26 -16.59
CA GLU A 280 17.24 6.86 -16.87
C GLU A 280 15.86 6.50 -16.31
N TRP A 281 15.55 6.95 -15.10
CA TRP A 281 14.21 6.76 -14.51
C TRP A 281 13.12 7.46 -15.34
N LEU A 282 13.35 8.68 -15.82
CA LEU A 282 12.40 9.40 -16.67
C LEU A 282 12.10 8.62 -17.97
N LYS A 283 13.14 8.03 -18.58
CA LYS A 283 13.01 7.24 -19.83
C LYS A 283 12.38 5.85 -19.63
N ASP A 284 12.46 5.25 -18.43
CA ASP A 284 11.93 3.91 -18.21
C ASP A 284 10.39 3.90 -18.03
N PRO A 285 9.61 3.22 -18.89
CA PRO A 285 8.16 3.13 -18.75
C PRO A 285 7.67 2.37 -17.51
N GLN A 286 8.48 1.52 -16.89
CA GLN A 286 8.13 0.79 -15.67
C GLN A 286 8.24 1.65 -14.41
N GLY A 287 9.11 2.67 -14.42
CA GLY A 287 9.39 3.55 -13.28
C GLY A 287 10.58 3.08 -12.44
N LEU A 288 10.39 2.90 -11.14
CA LEU A 288 11.48 2.49 -10.24
C LEU A 288 11.96 1.06 -10.51
N ASP A 289 13.26 0.83 -10.32
CA ASP A 289 13.85 -0.51 -10.40
C ASP A 289 13.34 -1.42 -9.27
N TYR A 290 13.35 -2.73 -9.53
CA TYR A 290 12.74 -3.75 -8.67
C TYR A 290 13.23 -3.69 -7.22
N LEU A 291 14.54 -3.62 -7.00
CA LEU A 291 15.09 -3.59 -5.64
C LEU A 291 14.75 -2.30 -4.90
N SER A 292 14.73 -1.16 -5.59
CA SER A 292 14.26 0.09 -5.00
C SER A 292 12.78 0.00 -4.62
N GLN A 293 11.93 -0.63 -5.43
CA GLN A 293 10.54 -0.86 -5.03
C GLN A 293 10.45 -1.63 -3.72
N VAL A 294 11.25 -2.69 -3.54
CA VAL A 294 11.26 -3.46 -2.28
C VAL A 294 11.66 -2.58 -1.11
N TYR A 295 12.79 -1.88 -1.21
CA TYR A 295 13.39 -1.18 -0.07
C TYR A 295 12.69 0.13 0.27
N VAL A 296 12.25 0.91 -0.71
CA VAL A 296 11.72 2.26 -0.47
C VAL A 296 10.22 2.39 -0.73
N VAL A 297 9.52 1.36 -1.22
CA VAL A 297 8.06 1.37 -1.40
C VAL A 297 7.39 0.28 -0.55
N ILE A 298 7.67 -0.99 -0.83
CA ILE A 298 6.93 -2.14 -0.27
C ILE A 298 7.11 -2.22 1.25
N MET A 299 8.34 -2.18 1.74
CA MET A 299 8.60 -2.26 3.19
C MET A 299 8.00 -1.07 3.97
N PRO A 300 8.20 0.20 3.55
CA PRO A 300 7.51 1.35 4.15
C PRO A 300 5.96 1.26 4.12
N GLU A 301 5.38 0.74 3.04
CA GLU A 301 3.91 0.62 2.91
C GLU A 301 3.30 -0.27 4.01
N VAL A 302 4.05 -1.25 4.51
CA VAL A 302 3.61 -2.14 5.60
C VAL A 302 3.50 -1.38 6.93
N ASP A 303 4.39 -0.42 7.16
CA ASP A 303 4.36 0.44 8.35
C ASP A 303 3.35 1.59 8.22
N GLY A 304 2.61 1.65 7.10
CA GLY A 304 1.56 2.64 6.86
C GLY A 304 2.04 3.92 6.19
N LEU A 305 3.28 3.98 5.69
CA LEU A 305 3.75 5.14 4.94
C LEU A 305 3.03 5.23 3.58
N ALA A 306 2.76 6.46 3.17
CA ALA A 306 1.96 6.76 1.98
C ALA A 306 2.76 7.54 0.93
N GLU A 307 2.20 7.62 -0.27
CA GLU A 307 2.66 8.49 -1.36
C GLU A 307 4.13 8.29 -1.76
N PRO A 308 4.50 7.16 -2.39
CA PRO A 308 5.87 6.90 -2.84
C PRO A 308 6.25 7.81 -4.03
N ILE A 309 6.73 9.02 -3.74
CA ILE A 309 7.07 10.06 -4.72
C ILE A 309 8.57 10.11 -4.93
N VAL A 310 9.03 10.01 -6.18
CA VAL A 310 10.46 9.96 -6.51
C VAL A 310 11.12 11.30 -6.23
N LEU A 311 12.05 11.37 -5.28
CA LEU A 311 12.83 12.57 -5.00
C LEU A 311 14.20 12.54 -5.69
N ALA A 312 14.79 11.36 -5.90
CA ALA A 312 16.16 11.27 -6.41
C ALA A 312 16.43 10.04 -7.27
N GLY A 313 17.39 10.18 -8.19
CA GLY A 313 18.08 9.08 -8.84
C GLY A 313 19.47 8.90 -8.23
N SER A 314 20.15 7.83 -8.61
CA SER A 314 21.55 7.60 -8.22
C SER A 314 22.43 7.27 -9.42
N ARG A 315 23.70 7.67 -9.33
CA ARG A 315 24.74 7.30 -10.29
C ARG A 315 26.03 6.97 -9.54
N VAL A 316 26.86 6.13 -10.14
CA VAL A 316 28.24 5.93 -9.66
C VAL A 316 29.10 6.98 -10.35
N ASP A 317 29.80 7.80 -9.57
CA ASP A 317 30.74 8.80 -10.09
C ASP A 317 32.08 8.16 -10.51
N ASP A 318 32.97 8.96 -11.09
CA ASP A 318 34.29 8.51 -11.55
C ASP A 318 35.17 7.99 -10.41
N GLU A 319 34.84 8.32 -9.15
CA GLU A 319 35.54 7.80 -7.98
C GLU A 319 35.03 6.42 -7.54
N GLY A 320 33.98 5.89 -8.19
CA GLY A 320 33.33 4.63 -7.84
C GLY A 320 32.31 4.76 -6.70
N VAL A 321 31.87 5.99 -6.38
CA VAL A 321 30.97 6.26 -5.26
C VAL A 321 29.56 6.53 -5.76
N LYS A 322 28.58 5.95 -5.06
CA LYS A 322 27.17 6.20 -5.36
C LYS A 322 26.78 7.60 -4.89
N ARG A 323 26.38 8.46 -5.83
CA ARG A 323 25.86 9.81 -5.62
C ARG A 323 24.36 9.83 -5.89
N TYR A 324 23.62 10.59 -5.08
CA TYR A 324 22.18 10.79 -5.28
C TYR A 324 21.94 12.19 -5.85
N GLU A 325 21.21 12.25 -6.95
CA GLU A 325 20.85 13.49 -7.65
C GLU A 325 19.36 13.78 -7.43
N ALA A 326 19.06 14.99 -6.94
CA ALA A 326 17.69 15.41 -6.66
C ALA A 326 16.92 15.73 -7.94
N PHE A 327 15.68 15.28 -8.03
CA PHE A 327 14.74 15.73 -9.04
C PHE A 327 13.90 16.90 -8.51
N LEU A 328 14.27 18.12 -8.90
CA LEU A 328 13.76 19.36 -8.30
C LEU A 328 12.24 19.56 -8.47
N GLU A 329 11.65 19.07 -9.55
CA GLU A 329 10.20 19.19 -9.77
C GLU A 329 9.42 18.42 -8.71
N HIS A 330 9.88 17.22 -8.34
CA HIS A 330 9.26 16.45 -7.28
C HIS A 330 9.61 16.94 -5.88
N ALA A 331 10.77 17.57 -5.66
CA ALA A 331 11.02 18.26 -4.39
C ALA A 331 9.96 19.35 -4.15
N LYS A 332 9.64 20.14 -5.19
CA LYS A 332 8.55 21.12 -5.15
C LYS A 332 7.18 20.46 -4.99
N TYR A 333 6.93 19.37 -5.69
CA TYR A 333 5.65 18.64 -5.61
C TYR A 333 5.42 18.07 -4.20
N LEU A 334 6.43 17.42 -3.61
CA LEU A 334 6.42 16.95 -2.22
C LEU A 334 6.11 18.09 -1.24
N ALA A 335 6.73 19.26 -1.41
CA ALA A 335 6.47 20.43 -0.57
C ALA A 335 5.01 20.93 -0.70
N ARG A 336 4.46 20.98 -1.92
CA ARG A 336 3.05 21.33 -2.15
C ARG A 336 2.10 20.31 -1.51
N ARG A 337 2.35 19.01 -1.69
CA ARG A 337 1.54 17.95 -1.06
C ARG A 337 1.59 17.99 0.46
N ALA A 338 2.79 18.16 1.02
CA ALA A 338 2.97 18.31 2.47
C ALA A 338 2.15 19.50 3.01
N LYS A 339 2.21 20.64 2.32
CA LYS A 339 1.42 21.83 2.65
C LYS A 339 -0.08 21.55 2.62
N ARG A 340 -0.59 20.83 1.62
CA ARG A 340 -2.03 20.50 1.53
C ARG A 340 -2.49 19.58 2.66
N TRP A 341 -1.71 18.56 3.02
CA TRP A 341 -2.00 17.70 4.17
C TRP A 341 -2.03 18.48 5.49
N ILE A 342 -1.07 19.37 5.70
CA ILE A 342 -0.99 20.23 6.89
C ILE A 342 -2.18 21.19 6.93
N GLN A 343 -2.52 21.81 5.80
CA GLN A 343 -3.68 22.70 5.68
C GLN A 343 -4.97 21.96 6.02
N LEU A 344 -5.19 20.75 5.48
CA LEU A 344 -6.36 19.92 5.80
C LEU A 344 -6.50 19.71 7.31
N ARG A 345 -5.40 19.39 8.00
CA ARG A 345 -5.41 19.20 9.47
C ARG A 345 -5.75 20.49 10.22
N ARG A 346 -5.15 21.61 9.83
CA ARG A 346 -5.25 22.90 10.56
C ARG A 346 -6.57 23.63 10.30
N LYS A 347 -7.21 23.40 9.16
CA LYS A 347 -8.47 24.05 8.77
C LYS A 347 -9.63 23.57 9.64
N ASN A 348 -10.54 24.48 10.01
CA ASN A 348 -11.72 24.11 10.79
C ASN A 348 -12.65 23.21 9.96
N PRO A 349 -13.34 22.22 10.58
CA PRO A 349 -14.25 21.33 9.85
C PRO A 349 -15.27 22.04 8.95
N ARG A 350 -15.86 23.16 9.41
CA ARG A 350 -16.82 23.96 8.62
C ARG A 350 -16.26 24.51 7.31
N GLU A 351 -14.96 24.80 7.27
CA GLU A 351 -14.29 25.40 6.11
C GLU A 351 -13.71 24.35 5.16
N ARG A 352 -13.65 23.08 5.59
CA ARG A 352 -13.07 21.99 4.79
C ARG A 352 -13.97 21.63 3.62
N LYS A 353 -13.38 21.58 2.43
CA LYS A 353 -14.01 21.19 1.18
C LYS A 353 -13.63 19.77 0.79
N VAL A 354 -14.64 18.92 0.60
CA VAL A 354 -14.46 17.51 0.30
C VAL A 354 -15.01 17.22 -1.10
N ALA A 355 -14.21 16.64 -1.97
CA ALA A 355 -14.68 16.12 -3.25
C ALA A 355 -14.82 14.60 -3.14
N ILE A 356 -16.02 14.07 -3.35
CA ILE A 356 -16.32 12.63 -3.38
C ILE A 356 -16.49 12.22 -4.85
N VAL A 357 -15.58 11.36 -5.32
CA VAL A 357 -15.59 10.82 -6.68
C VAL A 357 -16.18 9.40 -6.64
N LEU A 358 -17.36 9.24 -7.24
CA LEU A 358 -18.08 7.98 -7.33
C LEU A 358 -17.59 7.19 -8.53
N ILE A 359 -17.25 5.92 -8.32
CA ILE A 359 -16.82 5.06 -9.43
C ILE A 359 -17.95 4.87 -10.44
N ASN A 360 -17.60 4.97 -11.73
CA ASN A 360 -18.54 5.06 -12.83
C ASN A 360 -18.10 4.22 -14.05
N PRO A 361 -18.64 3.00 -14.26
CA PRO A 361 -18.18 2.12 -15.32
C PRO A 361 -18.49 2.62 -16.74
N PRO A 362 -17.51 2.66 -17.67
CA PRO A 362 -17.66 3.36 -18.96
C PRO A 362 -18.61 2.70 -19.96
N CYS A 363 -18.93 1.41 -19.80
CA CYS A 363 -19.59 0.58 -20.83
C CYS A 363 -20.98 0.01 -20.49
N LYS A 364 -21.43 0.09 -19.22
CA LYS A 364 -22.76 -0.43 -18.85
C LYS A 364 -23.80 0.68 -18.97
N GLY A 365 -25.09 0.33 -19.00
CA GLY A 365 -26.17 1.32 -18.93
C GLY A 365 -25.95 2.22 -17.70
N LEU A 366 -25.51 3.45 -17.94
CA LEU A 366 -24.89 4.27 -16.90
C LEU A 366 -25.91 4.73 -15.84
N GLU A 367 -27.18 4.90 -16.22
CA GLU A 367 -28.28 5.19 -15.28
C GLU A 367 -28.44 4.10 -14.20
N SER A 368 -27.99 2.86 -14.45
CA SER A 368 -28.04 1.75 -13.50
C SER A 368 -26.69 1.38 -12.88
N SER A 369 -25.62 2.19 -13.05
CA SER A 369 -24.26 1.83 -12.61
C SER A 369 -23.42 2.98 -12.05
N VAL A 370 -24.03 4.09 -11.67
CA VAL A 370 -23.36 5.13 -10.87
C VAL A 370 -23.08 4.59 -9.47
N ALA A 371 -21.92 4.95 -8.90
CA ALA A 371 -21.56 4.60 -7.52
C ALA A 371 -21.43 3.09 -7.31
N VAL A 372 -20.61 2.44 -8.16
CA VAL A 372 -20.32 1.01 -8.01
C VAL A 372 -19.18 0.79 -7.01
N GLY A 373 -19.32 -0.22 -6.16
CA GLY A 373 -18.24 -0.70 -5.29
C GLY A 373 -18.34 -2.21 -5.09
N LEU A 374 -17.20 -2.91 -5.13
CA LEU A 374 -17.11 -4.35 -4.88
C LEU A 374 -17.67 -4.69 -3.48
N GLY A 375 -18.87 -5.27 -3.45
CA GLY A 375 -19.55 -5.68 -2.22
C GLY A 375 -19.94 -4.52 -1.28
N LEU A 376 -20.00 -3.29 -1.78
CA LEU A 376 -20.28 -2.07 -1.00
C LEU A 376 -21.51 -1.34 -1.53
N ASP A 377 -22.43 -0.98 -0.62
CA ASP A 377 -23.52 -0.05 -0.89
C ASP A 377 -22.95 1.38 -0.84
N VAL A 378 -22.37 1.82 -1.96
CA VAL A 378 -21.73 3.15 -2.05
C VAL A 378 -22.73 4.27 -1.76
N PRO A 379 -23.95 4.31 -2.34
CA PRO A 379 -24.87 5.41 -2.07
C PRO A 379 -25.24 5.56 -0.58
N GLU A 380 -25.60 4.47 0.10
CA GLU A 380 -25.93 4.50 1.52
C GLU A 380 -24.70 4.85 2.37
N SER A 381 -23.53 4.34 2.00
CA SER A 381 -22.24 4.66 2.65
C SER A 381 -21.90 6.14 2.55
N VAL A 382 -22.09 6.76 1.38
CA VAL A 382 -21.85 8.20 1.18
C VAL A 382 -22.84 9.03 1.99
N VAL A 383 -24.13 8.68 2.00
CA VAL A 383 -25.13 9.41 2.80
C VAL A 383 -24.80 9.36 4.30
N ARG A 384 -24.35 8.22 4.81
CA ARG A 384 -23.90 8.08 6.20
C ARG A 384 -22.63 8.86 6.47
N LEU A 385 -21.68 8.88 5.54
CA LEU A 385 -20.51 9.74 5.63
C LEU A 385 -20.93 11.22 5.70
N LEU A 386 -21.84 11.69 4.84
CA LEU A 386 -22.35 13.07 4.87
C LEU A 386 -22.99 13.43 6.21
N ARG A 387 -23.79 12.53 6.78
CA ARG A 387 -24.37 12.71 8.13
C ARG A 387 -23.28 12.83 9.19
N ARG A 388 -22.29 11.93 9.16
CA ARG A 388 -21.18 11.95 10.10
C ARG A 388 -20.34 13.22 9.96
N LEU A 389 -20.10 13.69 8.73
CA LEU A 389 -19.44 14.96 8.47
C LEU A 389 -20.25 16.13 9.05
N LYS A 390 -21.57 16.15 8.88
CA LYS A 390 -22.46 17.17 9.50
C LYS A 390 -22.33 17.19 11.02
N GLU A 391 -22.36 16.02 11.67
CA GLU A 391 -22.19 15.87 13.12
C GLU A 391 -20.83 16.37 13.61
N LEU A 392 -19.77 16.14 12.82
CA LEU A 392 -18.41 16.62 13.09
C LEU A 392 -18.24 18.10 12.74
N GLY A 393 -19.30 18.80 12.33
CA GLY A 393 -19.32 20.22 12.06
C GLY A 393 -18.81 20.61 10.67
N TYR A 394 -18.77 19.70 9.70
CA TYR A 394 -18.53 20.06 8.30
C TYR A 394 -19.77 20.73 7.68
N GLU A 395 -19.54 21.65 6.74
CA GLU A 395 -20.60 22.27 5.96
C GLU A 395 -21.03 21.33 4.83
N VAL A 396 -22.15 20.63 5.00
CA VAL A 396 -22.69 19.65 4.03
C VAL A 396 -24.03 20.11 3.43
N GLY A 397 -24.34 21.40 3.51
CA GLY A 397 -25.61 21.97 3.08
C GLY A 397 -26.78 21.67 4.02
N ASP A 398 -27.91 22.32 3.73
CA ASP A 398 -29.10 22.25 4.58
C ASP A 398 -29.75 20.87 4.55
N LYS A 399 -29.79 20.24 3.36
CA LYS A 399 -30.49 18.98 3.11
C LYS A 399 -29.53 17.89 2.68
N VAL A 400 -29.15 17.04 3.64
CA VAL A 400 -28.48 15.76 3.34
C VAL A 400 -29.54 14.75 2.92
N PRO A 401 -29.32 13.92 1.88
CA PRO A 401 -30.27 12.87 1.50
C PRO A 401 -30.64 11.92 2.65
N GLU A 402 -31.86 11.39 2.61
CA GLU A 402 -32.40 10.53 3.68
C GLU A 402 -31.91 9.07 3.59
N SER A 403 -31.45 8.64 2.43
CA SER A 403 -30.93 7.29 2.19
C SER A 403 -30.10 7.27 0.91
N GLY A 404 -29.36 6.18 0.68
CA GLY A 404 -28.70 5.90 -0.59
C GLY A 404 -29.65 6.00 -1.79
N ASP A 405 -30.86 5.46 -1.67
CA ASP A 405 -31.90 5.58 -2.70
C ASP A 405 -32.28 7.04 -2.99
N ALA A 406 -32.41 7.87 -1.95
CA ALA A 406 -32.70 9.29 -2.10
C ALA A 406 -31.55 10.03 -2.81
N LEU A 407 -30.30 9.68 -2.51
CA LEU A 407 -29.12 10.23 -3.20
C LEU A 407 -29.12 9.83 -4.69
N ILE A 408 -29.34 8.56 -5.00
CA ILE A 408 -29.43 8.09 -6.40
C ILE A 408 -30.58 8.79 -7.14
N LYS A 409 -31.75 8.90 -6.49
CA LYS A 409 -32.89 9.63 -7.06
C LYS A 409 -32.54 11.08 -7.38
N GLU A 410 -31.84 11.78 -6.48
CA GLU A 410 -31.40 13.16 -6.73
C GLU A 410 -30.40 13.25 -7.90
N ILE A 411 -29.43 12.33 -7.97
CA ILE A 411 -28.49 12.23 -9.09
C ILE A 411 -29.24 12.04 -10.41
N MET A 412 -30.25 11.17 -10.45
CA MET A 412 -31.01 10.87 -11.67
C MET A 412 -31.96 12.01 -12.05
N GLU A 413 -32.65 12.63 -11.09
CA GLU A 413 -33.56 13.75 -11.34
C GLU A 413 -32.83 14.96 -11.92
N ARG A 414 -31.63 15.27 -11.39
CA ARG A 414 -30.77 16.33 -11.92
C ARG A 414 -29.93 15.89 -13.12
N ARG A 415 -29.85 14.59 -13.39
CA ARG A 415 -28.89 13.98 -14.32
C ARG A 415 -27.46 14.41 -14.04
N ALA A 416 -27.05 14.39 -12.77
CA ALA A 416 -25.68 14.68 -12.32
C ALA A 416 -24.73 13.51 -12.67
N LEU A 417 -24.62 13.22 -13.97
CA LEU A 417 -24.01 12.04 -14.55
C LEU A 417 -22.84 12.45 -15.46
N SER A 418 -21.79 11.64 -15.50
CA SER A 418 -20.79 11.74 -16.57
C SER A 418 -21.21 10.84 -17.72
N GLU A 419 -22.13 11.35 -18.57
CA GLU A 419 -22.70 10.62 -19.69
C GLU A 419 -23.02 11.57 -20.86
N PHE A 420 -22.78 11.11 -22.08
CA PHE A 420 -23.02 11.82 -23.34
C PHE A 420 -23.47 10.89 -24.48
N ARG A 421 -23.71 9.60 -24.18
CA ARG A 421 -24.21 8.59 -25.12
C ARG A 421 -25.73 8.46 -25.10
N TRP A 422 -26.29 8.17 -23.92
CA TRP A 422 -27.72 7.92 -23.74
C TRP A 422 -28.46 9.15 -23.22
N THR A 423 -27.79 9.93 -22.37
CA THR A 423 -28.25 11.22 -21.89
C THR A 423 -27.47 12.31 -22.62
N SER A 424 -28.16 13.29 -23.21
CA SER A 424 -27.50 14.42 -23.87
C SER A 424 -26.96 15.41 -22.86
N VAL A 425 -25.86 16.08 -23.21
CA VAL A 425 -25.23 17.11 -22.37
C VAL A 425 -26.21 18.27 -22.12
N GLU A 426 -27.03 18.64 -23.11
CA GLU A 426 -28.05 19.67 -22.98
C GLU A 426 -29.08 19.32 -21.90
N ASP A 427 -29.47 18.06 -21.77
CA ASP A 427 -30.45 17.66 -20.76
C ASP A 427 -29.81 17.60 -19.37
N ILE A 428 -28.53 17.21 -19.24
CA ILE A 428 -27.76 17.32 -17.99
C ILE A 428 -27.72 18.76 -17.50
N VAL A 429 -27.40 19.70 -18.40
CA VAL A 429 -27.36 21.12 -18.07
C VAL A 429 -28.76 21.63 -17.71
N LYS A 430 -29.79 21.30 -18.51
CA LYS A 430 -31.17 21.74 -18.29
C LYS A 430 -31.75 21.22 -16.98
N ARG A 431 -31.39 20.01 -16.56
CA ARG A 431 -31.84 19.37 -15.31
C ARG A 431 -31.03 19.80 -14.09
N GLY A 432 -29.97 20.59 -14.27
CA GLY A 432 -29.15 21.11 -13.17
C GLY A 432 -28.11 20.11 -12.64
N GLY A 433 -27.70 19.14 -13.46
CA GLY A 433 -26.65 18.17 -13.14
C GLY A 433 -25.24 18.67 -13.44
N ALA A 434 -25.12 19.81 -14.11
CA ALA A 434 -23.85 20.52 -14.31
C ALA A 434 -23.55 21.40 -13.10
N ALA A 435 -22.58 20.99 -12.28
CA ALA A 435 -22.13 21.74 -11.11
C ALA A 435 -21.30 22.97 -11.51
N ALA A 436 -20.58 22.90 -12.63
CA ALA A 436 -19.81 24.00 -13.17
C ALA A 436 -19.50 23.84 -14.66
N PHE A 437 -18.93 24.90 -15.24
CA PHE A 437 -18.41 24.95 -16.60
C PHE A 437 -16.98 25.48 -16.57
N VAL A 438 -16.10 24.91 -17.39
CA VAL A 438 -14.73 25.38 -17.59
C VAL A 438 -14.65 26.00 -18.98
N ASP A 439 -14.35 27.30 -19.03
CA ASP A 439 -14.16 28.06 -20.25
C ASP A 439 -12.83 27.73 -20.97
N PRO A 440 -12.72 28.03 -22.27
CA PRO A 440 -11.52 27.76 -23.05
C PRO A 440 -10.26 28.39 -22.47
N GLU A 441 -10.32 29.63 -22.00
CA GLU A 441 -9.18 30.37 -21.47
C GLU A 441 -8.61 29.66 -20.24
N THR A 442 -9.47 29.36 -19.26
CA THR A 442 -9.11 28.63 -18.04
C THR A 442 -8.58 27.24 -18.35
N TYR A 443 -9.21 26.52 -19.28
CA TYR A 443 -8.76 25.19 -19.67
C TYR A 443 -7.37 25.22 -20.31
N MET A 444 -7.12 26.19 -21.20
CA MET A 444 -5.84 26.33 -21.88
C MET A 444 -4.70 26.65 -20.92
N GLU A 445 -4.93 27.40 -19.85
CA GLU A 445 -3.94 27.59 -18.79
C GLU A 445 -3.50 26.24 -18.21
N TRP A 446 -4.44 25.38 -17.82
CA TRP A 446 -4.13 24.07 -17.24
C TRP A 446 -3.53 23.09 -18.25
N PHE A 447 -4.01 23.12 -19.49
CA PHE A 447 -3.46 22.29 -20.56
C PHE A 447 -2.01 22.66 -20.85
N ASN A 448 -1.67 23.95 -20.84
CA ASN A 448 -0.32 24.44 -21.12
C ASN A 448 0.68 24.14 -20.01
N GLU A 449 0.24 23.84 -18.78
CA GLU A 449 1.12 23.37 -17.70
C GLU A 449 1.60 21.93 -17.88
N LEU A 450 0.90 21.12 -18.69
CA LEU A 450 1.28 19.73 -18.90
C LEU A 450 2.62 19.63 -19.65
N PRO A 451 3.43 18.59 -19.34
CA PRO A 451 4.61 18.26 -20.13
C PRO A 451 4.30 18.14 -21.64
N ALA A 452 5.25 18.52 -22.48
CA ALA A 452 5.04 18.60 -23.93
C ALA A 452 4.61 17.26 -24.54
N ASP A 453 5.24 16.16 -24.12
CA ASP A 453 4.91 14.79 -24.51
C ASP A 453 3.45 14.43 -24.18
N VAL A 454 2.96 14.84 -23.00
CA VAL A 454 1.57 14.60 -22.60
C VAL A 454 0.60 15.41 -23.45
N ARG A 455 0.89 16.68 -23.71
CA ARG A 455 0.04 17.55 -24.53
C ARG A 455 -0.06 17.02 -25.96
N GLU A 456 1.08 16.68 -26.55
CA GLU A 456 1.16 16.15 -27.91
C GLU A 456 0.38 14.83 -28.03
N LYS A 457 0.56 13.90 -27.09
CA LYS A 457 -0.20 12.64 -27.05
C LYS A 457 -1.70 12.88 -26.88
N MET A 458 -2.10 13.81 -26.02
CA MET A 458 -3.50 14.13 -25.80
C MET A 458 -4.15 14.77 -27.03
N ILE A 459 -3.42 15.59 -27.78
CA ILE A 459 -3.86 16.16 -29.06
C ILE A 459 -3.96 15.06 -30.13
N GLU A 460 -3.02 14.12 -30.17
CA GLU A 460 -3.07 12.96 -31.06
C GLU A 460 -4.31 12.10 -30.79
N ASP A 461 -4.59 11.81 -29.52
CA ASP A 461 -5.70 10.95 -29.10
C ASP A 461 -7.07 11.64 -29.28
N TRP A 462 -7.17 12.95 -28.97
CA TRP A 462 -8.46 13.63 -28.78
C TRP A 462 -8.65 14.90 -29.63
N GLY A 463 -7.64 15.35 -30.38
CA GLY A 463 -7.65 16.62 -31.09
C GLY A 463 -7.26 17.81 -30.21
N HIS A 464 -7.05 18.97 -30.84
CA HIS A 464 -6.69 20.19 -30.12
C HIS A 464 -7.87 20.68 -29.26
N PRO A 465 -7.65 21.10 -28.00
CA PRO A 465 -8.73 21.43 -27.07
C PRO A 465 -9.68 22.53 -27.57
N LEU A 466 -9.17 23.57 -28.26
CA LEU A 466 -10.03 24.61 -28.85
C LEU A 466 -10.91 24.06 -29.98
N ASP A 467 -10.41 23.13 -30.78
CA ASP A 467 -11.20 22.51 -31.85
C ASP A 467 -12.30 21.61 -31.25
N VAL A 468 -12.01 20.95 -30.13
CA VAL A 468 -12.99 20.15 -29.35
C VAL A 468 -14.08 21.06 -28.78
N LEU A 469 -13.72 22.19 -28.17
CA LEU A 469 -14.68 23.14 -27.59
C LEU A 469 -15.55 23.81 -28.67
N GLU A 470 -14.99 24.09 -29.85
CA GLU A 470 -15.71 24.65 -30.99
C GLU A 470 -16.55 23.61 -31.77
N GLY A 471 -16.46 22.32 -31.41
CA GLY A 471 -17.18 21.24 -32.09
C GLY A 471 -16.67 20.93 -33.50
N ARG A 472 -15.41 21.29 -33.80
CA ARG A 472 -14.72 20.99 -35.08
C ARG A 472 -14.17 19.58 -35.16
N VAL A 473 -14.22 18.83 -34.06
CA VAL A 473 -13.74 17.45 -33.94
C VAL A 473 -14.94 16.48 -33.91
N ALA A 474 -14.76 15.25 -34.42
CA ALA A 474 -15.82 14.25 -34.49
C ALA A 474 -16.48 14.00 -33.12
N LYS A 475 -17.81 13.75 -33.11
CA LYS A 475 -18.60 13.52 -31.88
C LYS A 475 -18.13 12.34 -31.03
N GLU A 476 -17.28 11.50 -31.57
CA GLU A 476 -16.62 10.38 -30.89
C GLU A 476 -15.55 10.85 -29.87
N LEU A 477 -15.10 12.11 -29.99
CA LEU A 477 -13.96 12.69 -29.25
C LEU A 477 -14.40 13.77 -28.24
N VAL A 478 -15.66 14.18 -28.26
CA VAL A 478 -16.19 15.19 -27.34
C VAL A 478 -16.56 14.51 -26.02
N GLY A 479 -15.77 14.77 -24.99
CA GLY A 479 -16.31 14.75 -23.63
C GLY A 479 -17.51 15.71 -23.52
N MET A 480 -18.03 15.91 -22.32
CA MET A 480 -19.21 16.76 -22.16
C MET A 480 -18.85 18.23 -22.42
N VAL A 481 -19.19 18.72 -23.61
CA VAL A 481 -19.04 20.12 -24.03
C VAL A 481 -20.42 20.74 -24.20
N TYR A 482 -20.62 21.91 -23.61
CA TYR A 482 -21.83 22.71 -23.74
C TYR A 482 -21.46 24.16 -24.02
N GLN A 483 -21.91 24.68 -25.17
CA GLN A 483 -21.68 26.07 -25.58
C GLN A 483 -20.20 26.51 -25.49
N GLY A 484 -19.28 25.68 -25.99
CA GLY A 484 -17.84 25.99 -25.98
C GLY A 484 -17.15 25.83 -24.62
N ARG A 485 -17.76 25.12 -23.66
CA ARG A 485 -17.21 24.91 -22.31
C ARG A 485 -17.27 23.45 -21.91
N PHE A 486 -16.27 22.96 -21.17
CA PHE A 486 -16.34 21.63 -20.57
C PHE A 486 -17.30 21.63 -19.38
N VAL A 487 -18.18 20.65 -19.32
CA VAL A 487 -19.15 20.47 -18.24
C VAL A 487 -18.53 19.66 -17.12
N VAL A 488 -18.66 20.16 -15.89
CA VAL A 488 -18.35 19.43 -14.66
C VAL A 488 -19.65 18.90 -14.07
N PRO A 489 -19.96 17.60 -14.22
CA PRO A 489 -21.18 17.04 -13.66
C PRO A 489 -21.04 16.83 -12.14
N GLY A 490 -22.13 16.91 -11.41
CA GLY A 490 -22.16 16.54 -9.99
C GLY A 490 -23.15 17.35 -9.15
N LEU A 491 -23.13 17.09 -7.85
CA LEU A 491 -23.95 17.75 -6.84
C LEU A 491 -23.04 18.52 -5.88
N ILE A 492 -23.41 19.76 -5.57
CA ILE A 492 -22.75 20.55 -4.52
C ILE A 492 -23.69 20.63 -3.32
N LEU A 493 -23.24 20.11 -2.18
CA LEU A 493 -23.92 20.09 -0.90
C LEU A 493 -23.05 20.85 0.12
N GLY A 494 -23.24 22.17 0.21
CA GLY A 494 -22.38 23.04 1.02
C GLY A 494 -20.94 23.02 0.52
N ASN A 495 -20.01 22.58 1.37
CA ASN A 495 -18.59 22.38 1.03
C ASN A 495 -18.27 20.94 0.58
N VAL A 496 -19.27 20.11 0.27
CA VAL A 496 -19.07 18.79 -0.32
C VAL A 496 -19.49 18.77 -1.78
N PHE A 497 -18.59 18.32 -2.65
CA PHE A 497 -18.87 18.09 -4.07
C PHE A 497 -18.91 16.59 -4.33
N ILE A 498 -19.99 16.09 -4.92
CA ILE A 498 -20.16 14.68 -5.26
C ILE A 498 -20.25 14.58 -6.78
N THR A 499 -19.33 13.84 -7.40
CA THR A 499 -19.30 13.65 -8.86
C THR A 499 -19.10 12.19 -9.21
N PRO A 500 -19.74 11.68 -10.26
CA PRO A 500 -19.25 10.48 -10.92
C PRO A 500 -17.86 10.74 -11.50
N GLN A 501 -17.01 9.72 -11.50
CA GLN A 501 -15.72 9.77 -12.17
C GLN A 501 -15.94 10.09 -13.66
N PRO A 502 -15.17 11.03 -14.25
CA PRO A 502 -15.34 11.40 -15.65
C PRO A 502 -15.27 10.18 -16.56
N LYS A 503 -16.28 10.05 -17.42
CA LYS A 503 -16.39 8.94 -18.36
C LYS A 503 -15.28 9.02 -19.40
N PHE A 504 -14.72 7.86 -19.70
CA PHE A 504 -13.79 7.63 -20.80
C PHE A 504 -14.46 6.73 -21.83
N GLY A 505 -14.42 7.08 -23.10
CA GLY A 505 -14.96 6.26 -24.18
C GLY A 505 -16.49 6.06 -24.16
N CYS A 506 -16.98 5.46 -25.24
CA CYS A 506 -18.37 5.23 -25.64
C CYS A 506 -19.20 6.50 -25.89
N ALA A 507 -19.09 7.05 -27.11
CA ALA A 507 -19.99 8.06 -27.69
C ALA A 507 -20.81 7.47 -28.86
N GLY A 508 -22.00 8.01 -29.10
CA GLY A 508 -22.84 7.64 -30.25
C GLY A 508 -23.78 6.43 -30.03
N PRO A 509 -24.79 6.25 -30.90
CA PRO A 509 -25.85 5.25 -30.70
C PRO A 509 -25.39 3.79 -30.91
N ALA A 510 -24.37 3.56 -31.74
CA ALA A 510 -23.89 2.21 -32.09
C ALA A 510 -22.70 1.77 -31.24
N CYS A 511 -22.71 0.51 -30.76
CA CYS A 511 -21.52 -0.16 -30.20
C CYS A 511 -20.82 -0.90 -31.34
N ASP A 512 -19.89 -0.25 -32.03
CA ASP A 512 -19.19 -0.83 -33.19
C ASP A 512 -17.84 -1.50 -32.83
N GLY A 513 -17.53 -1.58 -31.53
CA GLY A 513 -16.31 -2.18 -31.00
C GLY A 513 -15.04 -1.34 -31.18
N LYS A 514 -15.04 -0.25 -31.97
CA LYS A 514 -13.87 0.62 -32.14
C LYS A 514 -13.57 1.37 -30.84
N VAL A 515 -14.61 1.89 -30.20
CA VAL A 515 -14.48 2.63 -28.95
C VAL A 515 -14.11 1.71 -27.77
N CYS A 516 -14.51 0.43 -27.81
CA CYS A 516 -14.07 -0.56 -26.83
C CYS A 516 -12.56 -0.79 -26.90
N LYS A 517 -11.92 -0.69 -28.07
CA LYS A 517 -10.46 -0.80 -28.18
C LYS A 517 -9.75 0.31 -27.41
N ILE A 518 -10.25 1.54 -27.49
CA ILE A 518 -9.73 2.67 -26.71
C ILE A 518 -9.83 2.40 -25.20
N LEU A 519 -10.94 1.81 -24.74
CA LEU A 519 -11.13 1.47 -23.33
C LEU A 519 -10.14 0.42 -22.79
N HIS A 520 -9.61 -0.42 -23.68
CA HIS A 520 -8.66 -1.48 -23.34
C HIS A 520 -7.22 -1.14 -23.72
N ASP A 521 -6.97 0.02 -24.32
CA ASP A 521 -5.63 0.49 -24.64
C ASP A 521 -5.04 1.26 -23.45
N PRO A 522 -3.98 0.74 -22.80
CA PRO A 522 -3.37 1.38 -21.63
C PRO A 522 -2.53 2.61 -21.98
N THR A 523 -2.36 2.93 -23.26
CA THR A 523 -1.54 4.04 -23.74
C THR A 523 -2.35 5.28 -24.11
N VAL A 524 -3.67 5.13 -24.31
CA VAL A 524 -4.54 6.25 -24.65
C VAL A 524 -4.78 7.14 -23.43
N THR A 525 -4.49 8.43 -23.61
CA THR A 525 -4.67 9.46 -22.58
C THR A 525 -6.16 9.64 -22.24
N PRO A 526 -6.52 10.10 -21.03
CA PRO A 526 -7.87 10.58 -20.74
C PRO A 526 -8.28 11.74 -21.65
N PRO A 527 -9.59 11.95 -21.88
CA PRO A 527 -10.08 13.01 -22.76
C PRO A 527 -10.01 14.37 -22.05
N HIS A 528 -10.12 15.47 -22.81
CA HIS A 528 -10.01 16.84 -22.29
C HIS A 528 -10.90 17.13 -21.07
N GLN A 529 -12.12 16.60 -21.06
CA GLN A 529 -13.04 16.75 -19.93
C GLN A 529 -12.49 16.16 -18.62
N TRP A 530 -11.73 15.06 -18.67
CA TRP A 530 -11.14 14.48 -17.46
C TRP A 530 -10.21 15.47 -16.78
N LEU A 531 -9.28 16.06 -17.52
CA LEU A 531 -8.39 17.10 -17.00
C LEU A 531 -9.21 18.29 -16.46
N ALA A 532 -10.22 18.74 -17.20
CA ALA A 532 -11.07 19.85 -16.80
C ALA A 532 -11.77 19.61 -15.46
N VAL A 533 -12.36 18.42 -15.26
CA VAL A 533 -13.06 18.07 -14.02
C VAL A 533 -12.08 17.98 -12.85
N TYR A 534 -10.97 17.26 -12.99
CA TYR A 534 -10.02 17.10 -11.89
C TYR A 534 -9.33 18.41 -11.51
N ARG A 535 -8.94 19.25 -12.49
CA ARG A 535 -8.40 20.59 -12.22
C ARG A 535 -9.44 21.51 -11.59
N TRP A 536 -10.70 21.43 -12.03
CA TRP A 536 -11.78 22.18 -11.39
C TRP A 536 -11.94 21.77 -9.91
N ILE A 537 -11.90 20.47 -9.60
CA ILE A 537 -11.93 19.94 -8.24
C ILE A 537 -10.80 20.55 -7.39
N THR A 538 -9.56 20.49 -7.88
CA THR A 538 -8.38 20.87 -7.08
C THR A 538 -8.14 22.38 -7.02
N ARG A 539 -8.56 23.15 -8.04
CA ARG A 539 -8.18 24.58 -8.20
C ARG A 539 -9.33 25.58 -8.14
N VAL A 540 -10.53 25.20 -8.59
CA VAL A 540 -11.70 26.10 -8.60
C VAL A 540 -12.59 25.81 -7.39
N PHE A 541 -13.04 24.56 -7.25
CA PHE A 541 -13.71 24.11 -6.03
C PHE A 541 -12.75 24.20 -4.83
N LYS A 542 -11.45 23.91 -5.07
CA LYS A 542 -10.38 23.92 -4.07
C LYS A 542 -10.64 22.88 -2.98
N ALA A 543 -10.89 21.64 -3.40
CA ALA A 543 -10.99 20.52 -2.47
C ALA A 543 -9.74 20.47 -1.57
N ASP A 544 -9.95 20.39 -0.26
CA ASP A 544 -8.86 20.13 0.69
C ASP A 544 -8.52 18.63 0.71
N VAL A 545 -9.45 17.77 0.26
CA VAL A 545 -9.27 16.34 0.10
C VAL A 545 -10.17 15.79 -1.01
N VAL A 546 -9.62 14.88 -1.81
CA VAL A 546 -10.35 14.06 -2.78
C VAL A 546 -10.56 12.67 -2.20
N VAL A 547 -11.78 12.17 -2.26
CA VAL A 547 -12.17 10.85 -1.76
C VAL A 547 -12.77 10.06 -2.91
N HIS A 548 -12.04 9.06 -3.42
CA HIS A 548 -12.64 8.07 -4.31
C HIS A 548 -13.37 7.02 -3.48
N PHE A 549 -14.57 6.64 -3.93
CA PHE A 549 -15.47 5.81 -3.14
C PHE A 549 -15.96 4.61 -3.95
N GLY A 550 -15.50 3.42 -3.55
CA GLY A 550 -15.85 2.14 -4.17
C GLY A 550 -14.72 1.53 -5.00
N THR A 551 -14.69 0.20 -5.07
CA THR A 551 -13.72 -0.56 -5.89
C THR A 551 -14.42 -1.06 -7.17
N HIS A 552 -13.91 -0.84 -8.39
CA HIS A 552 -12.60 -0.31 -8.80
C HIS A 552 -12.74 0.97 -9.62
N GLY A 553 -11.97 2.00 -9.30
CA GLY A 553 -11.85 3.20 -10.11
C GLY A 553 -10.89 3.04 -11.29
N TYR A 554 -10.81 4.09 -12.11
CA TYR A 554 -9.99 4.09 -13.34
C TYR A 554 -8.75 4.98 -13.27
N LEU A 555 -8.62 5.82 -12.23
CA LEU A 555 -7.58 6.86 -12.15
C LEU A 555 -6.20 6.23 -12.09
N GLU A 556 -6.04 5.24 -11.20
CA GLU A 556 -4.82 4.49 -10.94
C GLU A 556 -4.35 3.70 -12.17
N PHE A 557 -5.26 3.35 -13.08
CA PHE A 557 -4.96 2.61 -14.31
C PHE A 557 -4.73 3.50 -15.55
N ARG A 558 -4.75 4.83 -15.40
CA ARG A 558 -4.46 5.75 -16.53
C ARG A 558 -2.98 5.67 -16.95
N PRO A 559 -2.62 6.05 -18.20
CA PRO A 559 -1.26 5.89 -18.71
C PRO A 559 -0.18 6.51 -17.82
N GLY A 560 0.96 5.82 -17.68
CA GLY A 560 2.09 6.25 -16.86
C GLY A 560 2.85 5.09 -16.20
N LYS A 561 3.89 5.39 -15.43
CA LYS A 561 4.82 4.44 -14.80
C LYS A 561 4.18 3.57 -13.72
N GLY A 562 4.54 2.29 -13.64
CA GLY A 562 3.95 1.31 -12.69
C GLY A 562 4.01 1.75 -11.23
N VAL A 563 5.14 2.33 -10.82
CA VAL A 563 5.40 2.91 -9.49
C VAL A 563 6.53 3.93 -9.60
N GLY A 564 6.53 4.94 -8.73
CA GLY A 564 7.45 6.08 -8.86
C GLY A 564 7.10 6.87 -10.12
N LEU A 565 5.89 7.42 -10.11
CA LEU A 565 5.33 8.25 -11.18
C LEU A 565 6.21 9.47 -11.46
N SER A 566 6.14 9.96 -12.70
CA SER A 566 6.72 11.22 -13.13
C SER A 566 5.63 12.26 -13.42
N PRO A 567 5.98 13.53 -13.66
CA PRO A 567 5.00 14.58 -14.00
C PRO A 567 4.21 14.31 -15.28
N SER A 568 4.68 13.39 -16.14
CA SER A 568 3.94 12.94 -17.34
C SER A 568 2.92 11.83 -17.07
N CYS A 569 2.80 11.34 -15.84
CA CYS A 569 1.89 10.25 -15.49
C CYS A 569 0.49 10.78 -15.17
N TRP A 570 -0.54 10.28 -15.86
CA TRP A 570 -1.91 10.73 -15.68
C TRP A 570 -2.49 10.63 -14.27
N PRO A 571 -2.18 9.58 -13.48
CA PRO A 571 -2.62 9.53 -12.11
C PRO A 571 -2.11 10.71 -11.25
N GLU A 572 -0.84 11.09 -11.39
CA GLU A 572 -0.24 12.27 -10.73
C GLU A 572 -0.85 13.57 -11.25
N ILE A 573 -0.95 13.70 -12.58
CA ILE A 573 -1.60 14.84 -13.23
C ILE A 573 -3.02 15.03 -12.70
N SER A 574 -3.80 13.95 -12.57
CA SER A 574 -5.22 14.02 -12.20
C SER A 574 -5.41 14.46 -10.75
N ILE A 575 -4.59 13.95 -9.83
CA ILE A 575 -4.76 14.28 -8.41
C ILE A 575 -4.17 15.64 -8.03
N ASP A 576 -3.30 16.20 -8.87
CA ASP A 576 -2.62 17.48 -8.61
C ASP A 576 -1.90 17.41 -7.25
N ASP A 577 -1.87 18.49 -6.48
CA ASP A 577 -1.31 18.49 -5.12
C ASP A 577 -2.29 18.02 -4.03
N ALA A 578 -3.49 17.55 -4.39
CA ALA A 578 -4.53 17.24 -3.40
C ALA A 578 -4.25 15.94 -2.61
N PRO A 579 -4.51 15.93 -1.29
CA PRO A 579 -4.62 14.72 -0.50
C PRO A 579 -5.69 13.79 -1.07
N HIS A 580 -5.36 12.51 -1.19
CA HIS A 580 -6.21 11.51 -1.81
C HIS A 580 -6.51 10.39 -0.82
N LEU A 581 -7.78 10.25 -0.47
CA LEU A 581 -8.30 9.13 0.29
C LEU A 581 -9.08 8.21 -0.63
N TYR A 582 -9.06 6.91 -0.35
CA TYR A 582 -9.78 5.95 -1.18
C TYR A 582 -10.40 4.86 -0.32
N VAL A 583 -11.72 4.76 -0.36
CA VAL A 583 -12.46 3.67 0.28
C VAL A 583 -12.40 2.43 -0.60
N TYR A 584 -11.75 1.37 -0.11
CA TYR A 584 -11.40 0.19 -0.91
C TYR A 584 -11.74 -1.12 -0.18
N ALA A 585 -12.08 -2.18 -0.92
CA ALA A 585 -12.41 -3.47 -0.32
C ALA A 585 -11.16 -4.18 0.26
N VAL A 586 -11.24 -4.63 1.52
CA VAL A 586 -10.14 -5.34 2.20
C VAL A 586 -9.73 -6.64 1.50
N SER A 587 -10.67 -7.28 0.80
CA SER A 587 -10.46 -8.52 0.05
C SER A 587 -9.70 -8.33 -1.27
N ASN A 588 -9.44 -7.09 -1.70
CA ASN A 588 -8.73 -6.79 -2.94
C ASN A 588 -7.43 -5.98 -2.71
N PRO A 589 -6.45 -6.54 -1.97
CA PRO A 589 -5.20 -5.85 -1.67
C PRO A 589 -4.34 -5.62 -2.93
N MET A 590 -4.39 -6.53 -3.91
CA MET A 590 -3.54 -6.45 -5.11
C MET A 590 -3.80 -5.18 -5.91
N GLU A 591 -5.06 -4.79 -6.08
CA GLU A 591 -5.41 -3.55 -6.78
C GLU A 591 -5.39 -2.32 -5.87
N GLY A 592 -5.72 -2.48 -4.58
CA GLY A 592 -5.56 -1.40 -3.62
C GLY A 592 -4.12 -0.86 -3.58
N VAL A 593 -3.12 -1.74 -3.66
CA VAL A 593 -1.71 -1.36 -3.74
C VAL A 593 -1.42 -0.52 -5.00
N ILE A 594 -2.08 -0.80 -6.13
CA ILE A 594 -1.95 0.02 -7.35
C ILE A 594 -2.46 1.45 -7.08
N ALA A 595 -3.60 1.58 -6.40
CA ALA A 595 -4.13 2.88 -6.00
C ALA A 595 -3.19 3.64 -5.03
N LYS A 596 -2.51 2.95 -4.10
CA LYS A 596 -1.48 3.57 -3.23
C LYS A 596 -0.31 4.11 -4.03
N ARG A 597 0.24 3.29 -4.95
CA ARG A 597 1.48 3.57 -5.68
C ARG A 597 1.31 4.51 -6.86
N ARG A 598 0.15 4.46 -7.53
CA ARG A 598 -0.16 5.26 -8.72
C ARG A 598 -1.15 6.38 -8.43
N GLY A 599 -2.06 6.22 -7.48
CA GLY A 599 -2.99 7.29 -7.12
C GLY A 599 -2.50 8.19 -5.99
N TYR A 600 -1.40 7.84 -5.32
CA TYR A 600 -1.02 8.42 -4.02
C TYR A 600 -2.14 8.33 -2.97
N ALA A 601 -2.98 7.29 -3.10
CA ALA A 601 -4.12 7.12 -2.22
C ALA A 601 -3.69 6.61 -0.84
N VAL A 602 -4.24 7.22 0.21
CA VAL A 602 -4.33 6.60 1.53
C VAL A 602 -5.60 5.76 1.54
N LEU A 603 -5.44 4.43 1.53
CA LEU A 603 -6.57 3.53 1.56
C LEU A 603 -7.21 3.52 2.95
N ILE A 604 -8.53 3.58 2.96
CA ILE A 604 -9.35 3.29 4.14
C ILE A 604 -10.16 2.07 3.75
N ASP A 605 -9.75 0.91 4.24
CA ASP A 605 -10.39 -0.33 3.84
C ASP A 605 -11.78 -0.47 4.48
N HIS A 606 -12.60 -1.30 3.84
CA HIS A 606 -13.88 -1.72 4.39
C HIS A 606 -14.02 -3.22 4.30
N LEU A 607 -14.88 -3.74 5.18
CA LEU A 607 -15.16 -5.17 5.24
C LEU A 607 -15.92 -5.62 3.99
N TYR A 608 -15.71 -6.86 3.57
CA TYR A 608 -16.50 -7.48 2.50
C TYR A 608 -17.96 -7.67 2.96
N PRO A 609 -18.92 -7.86 2.04
CA PRO A 609 -20.32 -8.00 2.42
C PRO A 609 -20.56 -9.20 3.33
N PRO A 610 -21.66 -9.20 4.12
CA PRO A 610 -22.07 -10.37 4.88
C PRO A 610 -22.19 -11.58 3.95
N MET A 611 -21.62 -12.73 4.35
CA MET A 611 -21.69 -13.97 3.58
C MET A 611 -22.61 -14.98 4.26
N SER A 612 -23.27 -15.82 3.47
CA SER A 612 -23.99 -17.01 3.95
C SER A 612 -23.80 -18.19 3.00
N THR A 613 -24.16 -19.39 3.43
CA THR A 613 -24.25 -20.54 2.51
C THR A 613 -25.43 -20.38 1.53
N ALA A 614 -25.33 -21.01 0.37
CA ALA A 614 -26.41 -21.02 -0.62
C ALA A 614 -27.53 -21.96 -0.16
N ASP A 615 -28.69 -21.40 0.17
CA ASP A 615 -29.85 -22.19 0.57
C ASP A 615 -30.73 -22.58 -0.64
N VAL A 616 -30.24 -23.57 -1.39
CA VAL A 616 -30.89 -24.07 -2.62
C VAL A 616 -30.87 -25.60 -2.65
N LEU A 617 -31.72 -26.21 -3.49
CA LEU A 617 -31.76 -27.67 -3.73
C LEU A 617 -32.11 -28.52 -2.49
N GLU A 618 -32.82 -27.96 -1.50
CA GLU A 618 -33.24 -28.67 -0.26
C GLU A 618 -34.03 -29.95 -0.55
N ASP A 619 -34.91 -29.88 -1.55
CA ASP A 619 -35.69 -31.02 -2.05
C ASP A 619 -34.83 -32.21 -2.48
N LEU A 620 -33.71 -31.96 -3.16
CA LEU A 620 -32.80 -33.00 -3.62
C LEU A 620 -32.02 -33.59 -2.44
N ASP A 621 -31.55 -32.73 -1.54
CA ASP A 621 -30.83 -33.13 -0.32
C ASP A 621 -31.69 -34.03 0.58
N SER A 622 -32.96 -33.66 0.75
CA SER A 622 -33.96 -34.46 1.47
C SER A 622 -34.17 -35.84 0.83
N ILE A 623 -34.30 -35.93 -0.50
CA ILE A 623 -34.45 -37.21 -1.19
C ILE A 623 -33.19 -38.07 -1.03
N ILE A 624 -32.00 -37.47 -1.13
CA ILE A 624 -30.71 -38.16 -0.94
C ILE A 624 -30.63 -38.75 0.48
N ALA A 625 -30.95 -37.96 1.50
CA ALA A 625 -30.94 -38.43 2.89
C ALA A 625 -31.92 -39.59 3.10
N GLN A 626 -33.13 -39.48 2.55
CA GLN A 626 -34.13 -40.55 2.62
C GLN A 626 -33.68 -41.81 1.86
N TYR A 627 -32.99 -41.66 0.73
CA TYR A 627 -32.48 -42.76 -0.07
C TYR A 627 -31.46 -43.58 0.73
N PHE A 628 -30.46 -42.91 1.33
CA PHE A 628 -29.46 -43.59 2.17
C PHE A 628 -30.09 -44.23 3.40
N HIS A 629 -31.05 -43.57 4.04
CA HIS A 629 -31.76 -44.12 5.18
C HIS A 629 -32.57 -45.37 4.83
N ALA A 630 -33.30 -45.36 3.70
CA ALA A 630 -34.04 -46.52 3.22
C ALA A 630 -33.11 -47.69 2.91
N LYS A 631 -31.95 -47.43 2.29
CA LYS A 631 -30.92 -48.45 2.01
C LYS A 631 -30.33 -49.04 3.30
N GLN A 632 -30.07 -48.21 4.31
CA GLN A 632 -29.57 -48.66 5.62
C GLN A 632 -30.57 -49.54 6.38
N LEU A 633 -31.87 -49.26 6.24
CA LEU A 633 -32.94 -50.08 6.82
C LEU A 633 -33.28 -51.33 5.99
N GLY A 634 -32.67 -51.51 4.82
CA GLY A 634 -32.97 -52.62 3.91
C GLY A 634 -34.28 -52.48 3.13
N ASP A 635 -34.90 -51.30 3.13
CA ASP A 635 -36.13 -51.01 2.38
C ASP A 635 -35.81 -50.67 0.91
N LEU A 636 -35.46 -51.70 0.14
CA LEU A 636 -35.03 -51.56 -1.25
C LEU A 636 -36.13 -51.04 -2.17
N ALA A 637 -37.40 -51.31 -1.85
CA ALA A 637 -38.54 -50.83 -2.64
C ALA A 637 -38.67 -49.30 -2.52
N ARG A 638 -38.57 -48.77 -1.30
CA ARG A 638 -38.56 -47.33 -1.05
C ARG A 638 -37.31 -46.65 -1.62
N ALA A 639 -36.14 -47.27 -1.47
CA ALA A 639 -34.89 -46.75 -2.04
C ALA A 639 -34.98 -46.59 -3.57
N LYS A 640 -35.61 -47.55 -4.28
CA LYS A 640 -35.81 -47.45 -5.73
C LYS A 640 -36.73 -46.28 -6.12
N LEU A 641 -37.84 -46.08 -5.41
CA LEU A 641 -38.75 -44.97 -5.68
C LEU A 641 -38.06 -43.61 -5.46
N LEU A 642 -37.29 -43.48 -4.38
CA LEU A 642 -36.52 -42.28 -4.08
C LEU A 642 -35.43 -42.02 -5.13
N TYR A 643 -34.79 -43.07 -5.66
CA TYR A 643 -33.84 -42.96 -6.76
C TYR A 643 -34.47 -42.42 -8.05
N GLU A 644 -35.64 -42.95 -8.45
CA GLU A 644 -36.36 -42.49 -9.63
C GLU A 644 -36.83 -41.02 -9.47
N GLU A 645 -37.30 -40.66 -8.27
CA GLU A 645 -37.66 -39.27 -7.94
C GLU A 645 -36.44 -38.35 -7.96
N LEU A 646 -35.30 -38.79 -7.43
CA LEU A 646 -34.05 -38.04 -7.41
C LEU A 646 -33.57 -37.72 -8.83
N LEU A 647 -33.56 -38.71 -9.73
CA LEU A 647 -33.16 -38.50 -11.12
C LEU A 647 -34.09 -37.54 -11.86
N LYS A 648 -35.40 -37.63 -11.60
CA LYS A 648 -36.38 -36.69 -12.17
C LYS A 648 -36.09 -35.27 -11.73
N LYS A 649 -35.94 -35.02 -10.42
CA LYS A 649 -35.63 -33.68 -9.89
C LYS A 649 -34.25 -33.19 -10.32
N ALA A 650 -33.26 -34.08 -10.42
CA ALA A 650 -31.93 -33.73 -10.92
C ALA A 650 -32.01 -33.21 -12.36
N LYS A 651 -32.79 -33.87 -13.22
CA LYS A 651 -33.03 -33.44 -14.61
C LYS A 651 -33.77 -32.11 -14.70
N GLU A 652 -34.78 -31.90 -13.84
CA GLU A 652 -35.53 -30.63 -13.75
C GLU A 652 -34.62 -29.46 -13.35
N ASN A 653 -33.62 -29.71 -12.51
CA ASN A 653 -32.60 -28.73 -12.09
C ASN A 653 -31.37 -28.70 -13.00
N HIS A 654 -31.42 -29.34 -14.18
CA HIS A 654 -30.33 -29.41 -15.15
C HIS A 654 -29.01 -30.00 -14.61
N ILE A 655 -29.08 -30.85 -13.59
CA ILE A 655 -27.94 -31.58 -13.03
C ILE A 655 -27.61 -32.75 -13.95
N LYS A 656 -26.36 -32.79 -14.44
CA LYS A 656 -25.89 -33.88 -15.30
C LYS A 656 -25.51 -35.09 -14.45
N VAL A 657 -26.09 -36.24 -14.78
CA VAL A 657 -25.78 -37.54 -14.19
C VAL A 657 -25.26 -38.43 -15.31
N SER A 658 -24.03 -38.93 -15.17
CA SER A 658 -23.31 -39.75 -16.15
C SER A 658 -23.36 -41.24 -15.87
N SER A 659 -23.56 -41.64 -14.61
CA SER A 659 -23.58 -43.05 -14.26
C SER A 659 -24.96 -43.69 -14.48
N GLU A 660 -24.97 -44.90 -15.05
CA GLU A 660 -26.15 -45.76 -15.11
C GLU A 660 -26.29 -46.64 -13.85
N ASP A 661 -25.23 -46.72 -13.04
CA ASP A 661 -25.23 -47.41 -11.75
C ASP A 661 -25.95 -46.54 -10.70
N PRO A 662 -27.01 -47.04 -10.03
CA PRO A 662 -27.80 -46.24 -9.12
C PRO A 662 -27.01 -45.59 -7.98
N ASP A 663 -26.07 -46.33 -7.39
CA ASP A 663 -25.29 -45.82 -6.25
C ASP A 663 -24.37 -44.68 -6.68
N LYS A 664 -23.67 -44.85 -7.81
CA LYS A 664 -22.82 -43.80 -8.39
C LYS A 664 -23.62 -42.60 -8.89
N ALA A 665 -24.81 -42.83 -9.45
CA ALA A 665 -25.69 -41.76 -9.90
C ALA A 665 -26.19 -40.89 -8.72
N VAL A 666 -26.59 -41.52 -7.60
CA VAL A 666 -26.93 -40.79 -6.37
C VAL A 666 -25.72 -40.02 -5.84
N GLU A 667 -24.53 -40.63 -5.85
CA GLU A 667 -23.30 -39.98 -5.40
C GLU A 667 -22.95 -38.75 -6.25
N GLU A 668 -23.09 -38.81 -7.58
CA GLU A 668 -22.88 -37.67 -8.48
C GLU A 668 -23.83 -36.51 -8.17
N VAL A 669 -25.12 -36.79 -7.99
CA VAL A 669 -26.12 -35.77 -7.62
C VAL A 669 -25.81 -35.21 -6.24
N HIS A 670 -25.47 -36.06 -5.27
CA HIS A 670 -25.15 -35.63 -3.92
C HIS A 670 -23.90 -34.75 -3.87
N ARG A 671 -22.86 -35.07 -4.64
CA ARG A 671 -21.65 -34.26 -4.76
C ARG A 671 -21.96 -32.89 -5.34
N TYR A 672 -22.80 -32.83 -6.38
CA TYR A 672 -23.24 -31.56 -6.95
C TYR A 672 -24.04 -30.71 -5.95
N VAL A 673 -25.05 -31.31 -5.31
CA VAL A 673 -25.89 -30.64 -4.31
C VAL A 673 -25.03 -30.14 -3.13
N SER A 674 -24.14 -30.98 -2.61
CA SER A 674 -23.21 -30.62 -1.53
C SER A 674 -22.29 -29.47 -1.92
N MET A 675 -21.75 -29.48 -3.14
CA MET A 675 -20.89 -28.40 -3.65
C MET A 675 -21.65 -27.08 -3.75
N VAL A 676 -22.86 -27.10 -4.34
CA VAL A 676 -23.68 -25.89 -4.51
C VAL A 676 -24.11 -25.33 -3.15
N ARG A 677 -24.66 -26.17 -2.26
CA ARG A 677 -25.08 -25.76 -0.91
C ARG A 677 -23.91 -25.33 -0.01
N GLY A 678 -22.74 -25.94 -0.20
CA GLY A 678 -21.51 -25.57 0.50
C GLY A 678 -20.86 -24.28 0.00
N THR A 679 -21.33 -23.69 -1.10
CA THR A 679 -20.79 -22.44 -1.64
C THR A 679 -21.25 -21.26 -0.79
N GLN A 680 -20.31 -20.36 -0.46
CA GLN A 680 -20.61 -19.10 0.22
C GLN A 680 -20.99 -18.03 -0.82
N ILE A 681 -22.08 -17.31 -0.56
CA ILE A 681 -22.60 -16.22 -1.38
C ILE A 681 -22.74 -14.95 -0.56
N GLU A 682 -22.72 -13.80 -1.24
CA GLU A 682 -22.96 -12.50 -0.62
C GLU A 682 -24.44 -12.37 -0.24
N LYS A 683 -24.71 -12.01 1.01
CA LYS A 683 -26.04 -11.75 1.58
C LYS A 683 -26.26 -10.24 1.69
N GLY A 684 -26.28 -9.59 0.52
CA GLY A 684 -26.41 -8.13 0.40
C GLY A 684 -25.07 -7.43 0.25
N LEU A 685 -25.02 -6.14 0.62
CA LEU A 685 -23.85 -5.29 0.50
C LEU A 685 -23.39 -4.79 1.87
N HIS A 686 -22.09 -4.49 2.01
CA HIS A 686 -21.57 -3.79 3.17
C HIS A 686 -21.96 -2.31 3.13
N VAL A 687 -22.15 -1.69 4.29
CA VAL A 687 -22.31 -0.24 4.43
C VAL A 687 -21.13 0.29 5.24
N PHE A 688 -20.36 1.22 4.67
CA PHE A 688 -19.09 1.67 5.23
C PHE A 688 -19.24 2.19 6.66
N GLY A 689 -18.43 1.65 7.59
CA GLY A 689 -18.47 2.00 9.01
C GLY A 689 -19.71 1.51 9.77
N HIS A 690 -20.56 0.68 9.15
CA HIS A 690 -21.83 0.22 9.71
C HIS A 690 -21.97 -1.30 9.53
N PRO A 691 -21.39 -2.11 10.45
CA PRO A 691 -21.59 -3.56 10.43
C PRO A 691 -23.07 -3.92 10.63
N PRO A 692 -23.52 -5.12 10.20
CA PRO A 692 -24.89 -5.56 10.40
C PRO A 692 -25.30 -5.49 11.88
N THR A 693 -26.42 -4.83 12.16
CA THR A 693 -26.98 -4.74 13.53
C THR A 693 -27.93 -5.89 13.86
N ASP A 694 -28.48 -6.54 12.84
CA ASP A 694 -29.29 -7.73 13.01
C ASP A 694 -28.41 -8.88 13.52
N LYS A 695 -28.75 -9.42 14.69
CA LYS A 695 -27.94 -10.43 15.36
C LYS A 695 -27.91 -11.76 14.63
N GLU A 696 -28.96 -12.10 13.90
CA GLU A 696 -29.00 -13.32 13.08
C GLU A 696 -28.04 -13.18 11.90
N VAL A 697 -28.09 -12.06 11.19
CA VAL A 697 -27.17 -11.76 10.08
C VAL A 697 -25.72 -11.70 10.58
N LEU A 698 -25.48 -11.03 11.70
CA LEU A 698 -24.14 -10.95 12.29
C LEU A 698 -23.62 -12.32 12.72
N ALA A 699 -24.47 -13.16 13.34
CA ALA A 699 -24.09 -14.50 13.76
C ALA A 699 -23.78 -15.41 12.55
N GLU A 700 -24.62 -15.36 11.51
CA GLU A 700 -24.39 -16.05 10.23
C GLU A 700 -23.04 -15.63 9.64
N TYR A 701 -22.79 -14.33 9.63
CA TYR A 701 -21.57 -13.78 9.05
C TYR A 701 -20.31 -14.21 9.81
N VAL A 702 -20.33 -14.14 11.14
CA VAL A 702 -19.22 -14.58 12.01
C VAL A 702 -18.99 -16.10 11.88
N ALA A 703 -20.06 -16.90 11.92
CA ALA A 703 -19.97 -18.35 11.74
C ALA A 703 -19.35 -18.72 10.38
N THR A 704 -19.72 -17.98 9.33
CA THR A 704 -19.22 -18.16 7.97
C THR A 704 -17.74 -17.80 7.86
N ALA A 705 -17.30 -16.71 8.52
CA ALA A 705 -15.88 -16.33 8.60
C ALA A 705 -15.03 -17.37 9.36
N MET A 706 -15.63 -18.05 10.35
CA MET A 706 -14.99 -19.10 11.14
C MET A 706 -15.16 -20.52 10.53
N ALA A 707 -15.67 -20.65 9.31
CA ALA A 707 -15.99 -21.95 8.72
C ALA A 707 -14.74 -22.80 8.41
N TYR A 708 -13.56 -22.19 8.28
CA TYR A 708 -12.31 -22.85 7.95
C TYR A 708 -11.25 -22.65 9.04
N ASP A 709 -10.30 -23.58 9.12
CA ASP A 709 -9.14 -23.40 10.01
C ASP A 709 -8.30 -22.23 9.51
N SER A 710 -7.90 -21.37 10.42
CA SER A 710 -6.92 -20.31 10.20
C SER A 710 -5.53 -20.79 10.63
N HIS A 711 -4.49 -19.99 10.37
CA HIS A 711 -3.14 -20.30 10.85
C HIS A 711 -3.05 -20.41 12.39
N SER A 712 -3.94 -19.73 13.12
CA SER A 712 -3.90 -19.62 14.58
C SER A 712 -5.02 -20.35 15.32
N LEU A 713 -6.15 -20.61 14.66
CA LEU A 713 -7.37 -21.13 15.30
C LEU A 713 -8.10 -22.13 14.40
N PRO A 714 -8.66 -23.22 14.97
CA PRO A 714 -9.48 -24.17 14.22
C PRO A 714 -10.84 -23.57 13.81
N SER A 715 -11.46 -24.16 12.79
CA SER A 715 -12.82 -23.90 12.35
C SER A 715 -13.82 -24.10 13.48
N ILE A 716 -14.85 -23.25 13.56
CA ILE A 716 -15.95 -23.45 14.51
C ILE A 716 -16.68 -24.77 14.28
N ARG A 717 -16.76 -25.23 13.02
CA ARG A 717 -17.37 -26.52 12.67
C ARG A 717 -16.52 -27.68 13.16
N ARG A 718 -15.20 -27.57 13.10
CA ARG A 718 -14.27 -28.58 13.67
C ARG A 718 -14.45 -28.68 15.18
N VAL A 719 -14.42 -27.54 15.86
CA VAL A 719 -14.58 -27.48 17.33
C VAL A 719 -15.90 -28.12 17.76
N LEU A 720 -17.01 -27.80 17.07
CA LEU A 720 -18.31 -28.40 17.37
C LEU A 720 -18.37 -29.90 17.01
N ALA A 721 -17.75 -30.33 15.91
CA ALA A 721 -17.66 -31.75 15.55
C ALA A 721 -16.94 -32.55 16.64
N GLU A 722 -15.76 -32.08 17.06
CA GLU A 722 -14.94 -32.70 18.10
C GLU A 722 -15.66 -32.70 19.46
N PHE A 723 -16.34 -31.61 19.80
CA PHE A 723 -17.17 -31.53 21.00
C PHE A 723 -18.28 -32.59 21.03
N LEU A 724 -18.90 -32.84 19.86
CA LEU A 724 -19.86 -33.92 19.75
C LEU A 724 -19.17 -35.28 19.79
N GLY A 725 -17.90 -35.40 19.39
CA GLY A 725 -17.10 -36.62 19.27
C GLY A 725 -17.06 -37.19 17.84
N LEU A 726 -17.24 -36.33 16.84
CA LEU A 726 -17.18 -36.64 15.40
C LEU A 726 -15.82 -36.24 14.83
N ASP A 727 -15.33 -37.00 13.85
CA ASP A 727 -14.11 -36.66 13.11
C ASP A 727 -14.42 -35.67 11.97
N TYR A 728 -13.98 -34.43 12.11
CA TYR A 728 -14.21 -33.38 11.11
C TYR A 728 -13.57 -33.67 9.75
N GLU A 729 -12.43 -34.36 9.69
CA GLU A 729 -11.80 -34.73 8.42
C GLU A 729 -12.64 -35.77 7.69
N GLU A 730 -13.18 -36.75 8.42
CA GLU A 730 -14.09 -37.74 7.84
C GLU A 730 -15.39 -37.09 7.33
N LEU A 731 -15.93 -36.11 8.08
CA LEU A 731 -17.13 -35.37 7.67
C LEU A 731 -16.92 -34.68 6.31
N ARG A 732 -15.74 -34.13 6.05
CA ARG A 732 -15.42 -33.45 4.78
C ARG A 732 -15.06 -34.40 3.66
N ALA A 733 -14.31 -35.47 3.96
CA ALA A 733 -13.78 -36.38 2.96
C ALA A 733 -14.84 -37.33 2.39
N LYS A 734 -15.87 -37.66 3.17
CA LYS A 734 -16.92 -38.63 2.79
C LYS A 734 -18.32 -38.06 3.02
N PRO A 735 -18.75 -37.02 2.27
CA PRO A 735 -20.01 -36.32 2.52
C PRO A 735 -21.24 -37.24 2.52
N GLU A 736 -21.24 -38.31 1.72
CA GLU A 736 -22.30 -39.32 1.54
C GLU A 736 -22.42 -40.35 2.66
N THR A 737 -21.39 -40.51 3.49
CA THR A 737 -21.43 -41.50 4.56
C THR A 737 -22.37 -41.05 5.67
N VAL A 738 -23.23 -41.96 6.14
CA VAL A 738 -24.10 -41.73 7.30
C VAL A 738 -23.29 -41.97 8.58
N ASN A 739 -23.20 -40.96 9.43
CA ASN A 739 -22.51 -41.08 10.71
C ASN A 739 -23.44 -41.53 11.85
N ARG A 740 -22.88 -41.62 13.05
CA ARG A 740 -23.60 -42.07 14.26
C ARG A 740 -24.78 -41.18 14.69
N LEU A 741 -24.93 -39.97 14.14
CA LEU A 741 -26.13 -39.15 14.34
C LEU A 741 -27.30 -39.57 13.43
N GLY A 742 -27.09 -40.54 12.54
CA GLY A 742 -28.08 -40.96 11.54
C GLY A 742 -28.26 -39.96 10.40
N LEU A 743 -27.35 -39.00 10.28
CA LEU A 743 -27.30 -38.00 9.22
C LEU A 743 -26.13 -38.30 8.28
N THR A 744 -26.25 -37.92 7.01
CA THR A 744 -25.07 -37.87 6.14
C THR A 744 -24.05 -36.88 6.69
N ASN A 745 -22.79 -37.10 6.39
CA ASN A 745 -21.71 -36.21 6.81
C ASN A 745 -21.90 -34.78 6.26
N ALA A 746 -22.41 -34.63 5.03
CA ALA A 746 -22.79 -33.33 4.47
C ALA A 746 -23.89 -32.64 5.30
N ALA A 747 -24.98 -33.34 5.62
CA ALA A 747 -26.06 -32.81 6.46
C ALA A 747 -25.57 -32.48 7.88
N THR A 748 -24.57 -33.21 8.37
CA THR A 748 -23.94 -32.96 9.67
C THR A 748 -23.10 -31.68 9.65
N LEU A 749 -22.35 -31.40 8.58
CA LEU A 749 -21.62 -30.14 8.44
C LEU A 749 -22.57 -28.93 8.39
N ASP A 750 -23.72 -29.06 7.74
CA ASP A 750 -24.78 -28.04 7.73
C ASP A 750 -25.41 -27.85 9.12
N LEU A 751 -25.70 -28.95 9.82
CA LEU A 751 -26.17 -28.93 11.20
C LEU A 751 -25.20 -28.18 12.12
N LEU A 752 -23.90 -28.47 12.01
CA LEU A 752 -22.85 -27.82 12.79
C LEU A 752 -22.75 -26.32 12.49
N HIS A 753 -22.93 -25.92 11.22
CA HIS A 753 -23.01 -24.50 10.85
C HIS A 753 -24.21 -23.82 11.51
N ARG A 754 -25.42 -24.39 11.39
CA ARG A 754 -26.63 -23.84 12.03
C ARG A 754 -26.50 -23.77 13.55
N LEU A 755 -25.86 -24.76 14.16
CA LEU A 755 -25.57 -24.74 15.60
C LEU A 755 -24.60 -23.62 15.98
N ALA A 756 -23.55 -23.39 15.18
CA ALA A 756 -22.62 -22.29 15.36
C ALA A 756 -23.35 -20.94 15.31
N VAL A 757 -24.20 -20.73 14.31
CA VAL A 757 -24.99 -19.50 14.14
C VAL A 757 -25.90 -19.24 15.35
N ARG A 758 -26.67 -20.26 15.77
CA ARG A 758 -27.55 -20.13 16.95
C ARG A 758 -26.77 -19.83 18.23
N THR A 759 -25.63 -20.49 18.42
CA THR A 759 -24.75 -20.29 19.57
C THR A 759 -24.22 -18.85 19.60
N ILE A 760 -23.67 -18.37 18.49
CA ILE A 760 -23.14 -17.01 18.37
C ILE A 760 -24.26 -15.98 18.57
N ARG A 761 -25.43 -16.19 17.96
CA ARG A 761 -26.58 -15.31 18.13
C ARG A 761 -26.99 -15.18 19.59
N ARG A 762 -27.08 -16.30 20.32
CA ARG A 762 -27.42 -16.29 21.74
C ARG A 762 -26.36 -15.56 22.57
N LEU A 763 -25.08 -15.72 22.26
CA LEU A 763 -24.01 -14.95 22.88
C LEU A 763 -24.14 -13.44 22.61
N LEU A 764 -24.50 -13.04 21.38
CA LEU A 764 -24.78 -11.65 21.02
C LEU A 764 -26.03 -11.09 21.72
N GLU A 765 -27.02 -11.94 22.01
CA GLU A 765 -28.23 -11.57 22.74
C GLU A 765 -27.97 -11.29 24.21
N GLU A 766 -27.10 -12.09 24.85
CA GLU A 766 -26.71 -11.91 26.25
C GLU A 766 -25.77 -10.70 26.46
N ARG A 767 -25.35 -10.00 25.39
CA ARG A 767 -24.49 -8.78 25.40
C ARG A 767 -23.23 -8.91 26.26
N ARG A 768 -22.66 -10.11 26.33
CA ARG A 768 -21.47 -10.36 27.15
C ARG A 768 -20.21 -9.81 26.50
N ALA A 769 -19.33 -9.22 27.29
CA ALA A 769 -18.02 -8.84 26.81
C ALA A 769 -17.19 -10.11 26.49
N PRO A 770 -16.21 -10.07 25.58
CA PRO A 770 -15.39 -11.24 25.23
C PRO A 770 -14.75 -11.94 26.44
N GLY A 771 -14.34 -11.18 27.46
CA GLY A 771 -13.76 -11.72 28.71
C GLY A 771 -14.76 -12.38 29.67
N GLU A 772 -16.07 -12.24 29.43
CA GLU A 772 -17.16 -12.82 30.23
C GLU A 772 -17.65 -14.17 29.68
N VAL A 773 -17.17 -14.58 28.49
CA VAL A 773 -17.50 -15.86 27.87
C VAL A 773 -16.55 -16.93 28.40
N THR A 774 -16.99 -17.70 29.41
CA THR A 774 -16.20 -18.82 29.95
C THR A 774 -16.46 -20.12 29.17
N PRO A 775 -15.53 -21.10 29.19
CA PRO A 775 -15.74 -22.40 28.56
C PRO A 775 -17.00 -23.13 29.03
N GLU A 776 -17.36 -23.01 30.32
CA GLU A 776 -18.55 -23.63 30.91
C GLU A 776 -19.83 -23.02 30.36
N LEU A 777 -19.86 -21.70 30.22
CA LEU A 777 -20.99 -20.98 29.64
C LEU A 777 -21.15 -21.33 28.15
N ALA A 778 -20.06 -21.29 27.39
CA ALA A 778 -20.08 -21.64 25.98
C ALA A 778 -20.58 -23.08 25.77
N SER A 779 -20.07 -24.03 26.55
CA SER A 779 -20.50 -25.44 26.51
C SER A 779 -21.98 -25.58 26.85
N LYS A 780 -22.48 -24.88 27.87
CA LYS A 780 -23.90 -24.90 28.24
C LYS A 780 -24.79 -24.38 27.10
N ILE A 781 -24.40 -23.26 26.47
CA ILE A 781 -25.17 -22.70 25.35
C ILE A 781 -25.18 -23.66 24.16
N VAL A 782 -24.04 -24.26 23.82
CA VAL A 782 -23.95 -25.25 22.73
C VAL A 782 -24.86 -26.43 23.00
N VAL A 783 -24.86 -26.99 24.22
CA VAL A 783 -25.73 -28.12 24.59
C VAL A 783 -27.20 -27.73 24.53
N ASP A 784 -27.58 -26.58 25.07
CA ASP A 784 -28.95 -26.08 25.03
C ASP A 784 -29.45 -25.88 23.58
N GLU A 785 -28.62 -25.31 22.71
CA GLU A 785 -28.99 -25.10 21.30
C GLU A 785 -28.98 -26.40 20.50
N LEU A 786 -28.05 -27.33 20.78
CA LEU A 786 -28.00 -28.65 20.15
C LEU A 786 -29.30 -29.42 20.40
N GLY A 787 -29.82 -29.42 21.62
CA GLY A 787 -31.10 -30.08 21.94
C GLY A 787 -32.28 -29.51 21.14
N LYS A 788 -32.26 -28.20 20.87
CA LYS A 788 -33.28 -27.54 20.02
C LYS A 788 -33.11 -27.86 18.54
N VAL A 789 -31.90 -28.10 18.06
CA VAL A 789 -31.65 -28.41 16.64
C VAL A 789 -31.94 -29.88 16.34
N LEU A 790 -31.62 -30.81 17.26
CA LEU A 790 -31.84 -32.25 17.08
C LEU A 790 -33.25 -32.73 17.46
N GLY A 791 -34.10 -31.87 18.04
CA GLY A 791 -35.47 -32.23 18.45
C GLY A 791 -35.54 -33.31 19.53
N ARG A 792 -34.43 -33.53 20.26
CA ARG A 792 -34.30 -34.47 21.38
C ARG A 792 -33.65 -33.70 22.52
N GLY A 793 -34.36 -33.66 23.65
CA GLY A 793 -33.89 -33.03 24.89
C GLY A 793 -32.70 -33.75 25.50
#